data_AF-A0A1T3CBM4-F1
#
_entry.id   AF-A0A1T3CBM4-F1
#
_cell.length_a   1.000
_cell.length_b   1.000
_cell.length_c   1.000
_cell.angle_alpha   90.00
_cell.angle_beta   90.00
_cell.angle_gamma   90.00
#
_symmetry.space_group_name_H-M   'P 1'
#
loop_
_entity.id
_entity.type
_entity.pdbx_description
1 polymer ?
#
loop_
_entity_poly.entity_id
_entity_poly.type
_entity_poly.pdbx_seq_one_letter_code
_entity_poly.pdbx_strand_id
1 'polypeptide(L)'
;MSTNNAPQPVKLSLPLEYQQQLFQELRSEDELVILARGLGQTRLVTNLLHSYDAAGSNLIVLVGSSDRENNWIGEALAEHAAISASPKARGLTVVNTDSQTVGAREKMYAVGGIFSITSRILVVDLLTGLLNPELITGLIVLHADRIIATSLEAFILRVYRQKNKVGFLKAFSDNPDPFTKGFSPLTTMMRNLFLKKASLWPRFHVTVAQSLEGKKKAEVIELEVPMSDSMRDIQNAIMECVEVSIHELKKGNSGLEMEDWNLDSALLKNFDVMVRRQLDPNWHRVSWKTRQIVSDLTILRGLLSNILTYDAVSFLQHLDTIHAAHSPPPGSTRQSQSPWLFLDAAQTIFDVARRRVYSANPKSVSQSGENIDSLRPVLEEQPKWGILAEVLEEIDRDLFFEPKVRDDSSGSILIMCSNTDTCRQLRDFLQTMHVKPRVDKDKLLVVDDPEFERERAEEAHKPSANFMLRRRLRNYLKWKRQFAQVSASLFAENQKALNSATDSRPGVPGSGRGGKAPANKRRRMRGGGNSMIMSGRADNGSIAQYFEKPGEVADLMAEVQITEEEALQQKEDIAADPLENMEDYYQLYEMQDLVVVHSYDGDQDEHVLEEVKPRYIIMYEPDAAFIRRVEVYRSSHNDRNVRVYFLYYGGSVEEQRYLSSVRREKDAFTKLIKERASMSLVMTVDPHGIEDPQEAFLRTVNTRIAGGGKLAATAEPPRVVVDVREFRSSLPSLLHGRSMVVVPCMLTVGDYILSPNICVERKSISDLISSFKDGRLYSQAETMFQHYKTPMLLIEFDQNKSFTLEPFADLSGSLSSVAPTNVSSDLQSKLVLLTLAFPKLRIIWSSSPYETAEIFASLKTLEHEPDPIAAVQAGLDKDSRVEDQVFNQEPQEMLSIAPGVTPQNIKSLILDTENIREVANMTEKELEPIVGRTSARQIHGFFNRNVMEEDD
;
A
#
# COMPACT_ATOMS: atom_id res chain seq x y z
N MET A 1 -48.76 6.07 -19.61
CA MET A 1 -49.00 5.83 -18.17
C MET A 1 -47.64 5.55 -17.56
N SER A 2 -47.21 6.39 -16.62
CA SER A 2 -45.88 6.38 -16.02
C SER A 2 -45.65 5.13 -15.18
N THR A 3 -44.53 4.46 -15.42
CA THR A 3 -44.01 3.29 -14.71
C THR A 3 -43.56 3.60 -13.27
N ASN A 4 -43.94 4.75 -12.70
CA ASN A 4 -43.45 5.23 -11.40
C ASN A 4 -44.19 4.64 -10.19
N ASN A 5 -45.21 3.78 -10.41
CA ASN A 5 -46.06 3.23 -9.35
C ASN A 5 -46.25 1.71 -9.43
N ALA A 6 -45.31 0.97 -10.04
CA ALA A 6 -45.33 -0.49 -9.87
C ALA A 6 -44.91 -0.83 -8.42
N PRO A 7 -45.64 -1.69 -7.69
CA PRO A 7 -45.25 -2.12 -6.36
C PRO A 7 -43.84 -2.75 -6.42
N GLN A 8 -42.95 -2.33 -5.52
CA GLN A 8 -41.58 -2.82 -5.48
C GLN A 8 -41.60 -4.36 -5.38
N PRO A 9 -41.01 -5.08 -6.35
CA PRO A 9 -41.11 -6.54 -6.38
C PRO A 9 -40.26 -7.23 -5.29
N VAL A 10 -39.53 -6.47 -4.47
CA VAL A 10 -38.50 -6.97 -3.55
C VAL A 10 -38.53 -6.16 -2.25
N LYS A 11 -38.41 -6.83 -1.11
CA LYS A 11 -38.19 -6.18 0.19
C LYS A 11 -36.77 -5.62 0.22
N LEU A 12 -36.63 -4.30 0.20
CA LEU A 12 -35.33 -3.62 0.31
C LEU A 12 -34.86 -3.65 1.77
N SER A 13 -33.60 -3.96 2.00
CA SER A 13 -32.96 -3.89 3.33
C SER A 13 -32.39 -2.50 3.60
N LEU A 14 -33.14 -1.44 3.24
CA LEU A 14 -32.72 -0.04 3.39
C LEU A 14 -33.62 0.65 4.42
N PRO A 15 -33.24 0.69 5.70
CA PRO A 15 -34.09 1.20 6.77
C PRO A 15 -34.12 2.73 6.86
N LEU A 16 -33.13 3.43 6.26
CA LEU A 16 -32.97 4.87 6.37
C LEU A 16 -33.62 5.60 5.19
N GLU A 17 -34.27 6.73 5.47
CA GLU A 17 -35.03 7.50 4.48
C GLU A 17 -34.14 8.03 3.35
N TYR A 18 -32.95 8.55 3.67
CA TYR A 18 -32.01 9.02 2.64
C TYR A 18 -31.58 7.90 1.68
N GLN A 19 -31.41 6.67 2.19
CA GLN A 19 -31.03 5.51 1.38
C GLN A 19 -32.18 5.12 0.44
N GLN A 20 -33.42 5.16 0.92
CA GLN A 20 -34.61 4.88 0.12
C GLN A 20 -34.81 5.92 -0.99
N GLN A 21 -34.64 7.20 -0.67
CA GLN A 21 -34.73 8.30 -1.64
C GLN A 21 -33.67 8.14 -2.74
N LEU A 22 -32.41 7.91 -2.34
CA LEU A 22 -31.30 7.71 -3.27
C LEU A 22 -31.49 6.45 -4.13
N PHE A 23 -32.00 5.36 -3.55
CA PHE A 23 -32.31 4.14 -4.30
C PHE A 23 -33.38 4.38 -5.38
N GLN A 24 -34.44 5.15 -5.08
CA GLN A 24 -35.48 5.49 -6.05
C GLN A 24 -34.93 6.35 -7.20
N GLU A 25 -34.10 7.33 -6.86
CA GLU A 25 -33.40 8.19 -7.82
C GLU A 25 -32.52 7.36 -8.76
N LEU A 26 -31.67 6.49 -8.19
CA LEU A 26 -30.79 5.56 -8.90
C LEU A 26 -31.57 4.59 -9.81
N ARG A 27 -32.78 4.16 -9.45
CA ARG A 27 -33.57 3.27 -10.30
C ARG A 27 -34.11 3.99 -11.53
N SER A 28 -34.36 5.30 -11.42
CA SER A 28 -34.99 6.11 -12.47
C SER A 28 -33.99 6.70 -13.47
N GLU A 29 -32.83 7.15 -13.00
CA GLU A 29 -31.87 7.94 -13.80
C GLU A 29 -30.45 7.38 -13.72
N ASP A 30 -29.66 7.66 -14.77
CA ASP A 30 -28.23 7.37 -14.83
C ASP A 30 -27.44 8.55 -14.22
N GLU A 31 -26.76 8.29 -13.12
CA GLU A 31 -26.07 9.33 -12.35
C GLU A 31 -24.77 8.84 -11.72
N LEU A 32 -23.89 9.82 -11.43
CA LEU A 32 -22.71 9.66 -10.59
C LEU A 32 -23.10 9.99 -9.16
N VAL A 33 -23.03 9.00 -8.26
CA VAL A 33 -23.30 9.19 -6.84
C VAL A 33 -21.98 9.33 -6.09
N ILE A 34 -21.83 10.46 -5.40
CA ILE A 34 -20.70 10.71 -4.48
C ILE A 34 -21.24 10.76 -3.06
N LEU A 35 -20.98 9.71 -2.29
CA LEU A 35 -21.38 9.58 -0.89
C LEU A 35 -20.22 9.94 0.03
N ALA A 36 -20.50 10.49 1.20
CA ALA A 36 -19.48 10.56 2.24
C ALA A 36 -19.15 9.15 2.74
N ARG A 37 -17.85 8.87 2.90
CA ARG A 37 -17.38 7.57 3.39
C ARG A 37 -18.03 7.21 4.73
N GLY A 38 -18.50 5.96 4.85
CA GLY A 38 -19.20 5.46 6.03
C GLY A 38 -20.74 5.60 6.02
N LEU A 39 -21.35 6.18 4.97
CA LEU A 39 -22.82 6.28 4.84
C LEU A 39 -23.51 5.05 4.22
N GLY A 40 -22.78 3.95 3.98
CA GLY A 40 -23.34 2.70 3.47
C GLY A 40 -23.49 2.64 1.94
N GLN A 41 -22.44 2.99 1.18
CA GLN A 41 -22.45 2.91 -0.29
C GLN A 41 -22.76 1.49 -0.78
N THR A 42 -22.14 0.47 -0.20
CA THR A 42 -22.29 -0.90 -0.72
C THR A 42 -23.64 -1.51 -0.38
N ARG A 43 -24.28 -1.14 0.74
CA ARG A 43 -25.68 -1.48 1.00
C ARG A 43 -26.61 -0.97 -0.11
N LEU A 44 -26.34 0.21 -0.67
CA LEU A 44 -27.08 0.72 -1.81
C LEU A 44 -26.80 -0.08 -3.09
N VAL A 45 -25.53 -0.39 -3.36
CA VAL A 45 -25.12 -1.16 -4.56
C VAL A 45 -25.70 -2.57 -4.54
N THR A 46 -25.63 -3.27 -3.40
CA THR A 46 -26.16 -4.64 -3.23
C THR A 46 -27.67 -4.69 -3.38
N ASN A 47 -28.41 -3.77 -2.74
CA ASN A 47 -29.86 -3.66 -2.92
C ASN A 47 -30.24 -3.32 -4.37
N LEU A 48 -29.46 -2.45 -5.02
CA LEU A 48 -29.67 -2.10 -6.43
C LEU A 48 -29.47 -3.31 -7.34
N LEU A 49 -28.35 -4.02 -7.18
CA LEU A 49 -28.05 -5.26 -7.90
C LEU A 49 -29.14 -6.31 -7.67
N HIS A 50 -29.54 -6.53 -6.42
CA HIS A 50 -30.60 -7.46 -6.06
C HIS A 50 -31.93 -7.12 -6.73
N SER A 51 -32.29 -5.84 -6.82
CA SER A 51 -33.52 -5.39 -7.50
C SER A 51 -33.53 -5.65 -9.01
N TYR A 52 -32.35 -5.77 -9.64
CA TYR A 52 -32.23 -6.20 -11.03
C TYR A 52 -32.17 -7.73 -11.16
N ASP A 53 -31.48 -8.41 -10.25
CA ASP A 53 -31.35 -9.88 -10.28
C ASP A 53 -32.68 -10.58 -10.01
N ALA A 54 -33.49 -10.07 -9.09
CA ALA A 54 -34.83 -10.58 -8.82
C ALA A 54 -35.75 -10.53 -10.06
N ALA A 55 -35.48 -9.66 -11.03
CA ALA A 55 -36.21 -9.63 -12.30
C ALA A 55 -35.83 -10.80 -13.24
N GLY A 56 -34.61 -11.35 -13.12
CA GLY A 56 -34.15 -12.61 -13.72
C GLY A 56 -33.73 -12.57 -15.20
N SER A 57 -33.89 -11.43 -15.88
CA SER A 57 -33.50 -11.25 -17.29
C SER A 57 -32.54 -10.08 -17.45
N ASN A 58 -31.39 -10.19 -16.80
CA ASN A 58 -30.38 -9.14 -16.72
C ASN A 58 -29.01 -9.67 -17.13
N LEU A 59 -28.23 -8.80 -17.75
CA LEU A 59 -26.79 -8.94 -17.92
C LEU A 59 -26.17 -7.66 -17.38
N ILE A 60 -25.72 -7.69 -16.14
CA ILE A 60 -25.14 -6.52 -15.46
C ILE A 60 -23.67 -6.79 -15.21
N VAL A 61 -22.84 -5.82 -15.57
CA VAL A 61 -21.39 -5.90 -15.34
C VAL A 61 -21.01 -4.90 -14.26
N LEU A 62 -20.37 -5.40 -13.21
CA LEU A 62 -19.73 -4.62 -12.16
C LEU A 62 -18.26 -4.40 -12.54
N VAL A 63 -17.83 -3.14 -12.57
CA VAL A 63 -16.48 -2.73 -12.94
C VAL A 63 -15.83 -2.00 -11.77
N GLY A 64 -14.56 -2.30 -11.50
CA GLY A 64 -13.74 -1.61 -10.52
C GLY A 64 -13.87 -2.11 -9.07
N SER A 65 -14.57 -3.23 -8.84
CA SER A 65 -14.62 -3.87 -7.52
C SER A 65 -13.33 -4.64 -7.22
N SER A 66 -12.87 -4.53 -5.98
CA SER A 66 -11.77 -5.34 -5.44
C SER A 66 -12.24 -6.76 -5.09
N ASP A 67 -11.32 -7.71 -4.94
CA ASP A 67 -11.64 -9.09 -4.57
C ASP A 67 -12.39 -9.19 -3.23
N ARG A 68 -12.02 -8.33 -2.26
CA ARG A 68 -12.70 -8.23 -0.97
C ARG A 68 -14.14 -7.74 -1.13
N GLU A 69 -14.37 -6.71 -1.94
CA GLU A 69 -15.73 -6.20 -2.21
C GLU A 69 -16.56 -7.21 -3.01
N ASN A 70 -15.93 -7.99 -3.90
CA ASN A 70 -16.61 -9.05 -4.65
C ASN A 70 -17.18 -10.12 -3.71
N ASN A 71 -16.39 -10.57 -2.72
CA ASN A 71 -16.84 -11.53 -1.73
C ASN A 71 -18.04 -10.97 -0.95
N TRP A 72 -17.92 -9.72 -0.48
CA TRP A 72 -19.02 -9.07 0.23
C TRP A 72 -20.28 -8.91 -0.61
N ILE A 73 -20.18 -8.35 -1.81
CA ILE A 73 -21.35 -8.16 -2.67
C ILE A 73 -21.98 -9.53 -2.99
N GLY A 74 -21.16 -10.58 -3.15
CA GLY A 74 -21.63 -11.95 -3.30
C GLY A 74 -22.44 -12.46 -2.10
N GLU A 75 -21.89 -12.34 -0.89
CA GLU A 75 -22.53 -12.75 0.36
C GLU A 75 -23.82 -11.96 0.61
N ALA A 76 -23.78 -10.63 0.51
CA ALA A 76 -24.94 -9.76 0.70
C ALA A 76 -26.05 -10.04 -0.33
N LEU A 77 -25.70 -10.33 -1.59
CA LEU A 77 -26.69 -10.73 -2.59
C LEU A 77 -27.32 -12.09 -2.26
N ALA A 78 -26.56 -13.03 -1.72
CA ALA A 78 -27.08 -14.32 -1.27
C ALA A 78 -28.03 -14.17 -0.08
N GLU A 79 -27.68 -13.33 0.91
CA GLU A 79 -28.55 -12.98 2.03
C GLU A 79 -29.86 -12.33 1.56
N HIS A 80 -29.78 -11.33 0.68
CA HIS A 80 -30.96 -10.68 0.12
C HIS A 80 -31.83 -11.65 -0.70
N ALA A 81 -31.22 -12.56 -1.46
CA ALA A 81 -31.94 -13.61 -2.18
C ALA A 81 -32.69 -14.55 -1.21
N ALA A 82 -32.05 -14.92 -0.10
CA ALA A 82 -32.68 -15.74 0.94
C ALA A 82 -33.84 -15.02 1.64
N ILE A 83 -33.67 -13.74 2.00
CA ILE A 83 -34.70 -12.93 2.68
C ILE A 83 -35.89 -12.66 1.74
N SER A 84 -35.62 -12.36 0.47
CA SER A 84 -36.66 -12.09 -0.53
C SER A 84 -37.33 -13.35 -1.09
N ALA A 85 -36.72 -14.53 -0.87
CA ALA A 85 -37.10 -15.81 -1.46
C ALA A 85 -37.32 -15.70 -3.00
N SER A 86 -36.43 -14.99 -3.68
CA SER A 86 -36.56 -14.68 -5.11
C SER A 86 -36.08 -15.87 -5.97
N PRO A 87 -36.97 -16.58 -6.69
CA PRO A 87 -36.62 -17.84 -7.36
C PRO A 87 -35.76 -17.66 -8.62
N LYS A 88 -35.60 -16.42 -9.10
CA LYS A 88 -34.86 -16.08 -10.32
C LYS A 88 -33.50 -15.45 -10.05
N ALA A 89 -33.17 -15.15 -8.79
CA ALA A 89 -31.89 -14.57 -8.42
C ALA A 89 -30.77 -15.58 -8.65
N ARG A 90 -29.71 -15.16 -9.32
CA ARG A 90 -28.56 -16.01 -9.67
C ARG A 90 -27.33 -15.69 -8.85
N GLY A 91 -27.32 -14.55 -8.17
CA GLY A 91 -26.18 -14.08 -7.37
C GLY A 91 -25.06 -13.49 -8.24
N LEU A 92 -23.93 -13.20 -7.59
CA LEU A 92 -22.75 -12.65 -8.24
C LEU A 92 -21.85 -13.76 -8.78
N THR A 93 -21.39 -13.60 -10.02
CA THR A 93 -20.35 -14.45 -10.60
C THR A 93 -19.08 -13.63 -10.81
N VAL A 94 -17.95 -14.10 -10.27
CA VAL A 94 -16.66 -13.41 -10.37
C VAL A 94 -15.83 -14.05 -11.49
N VAL A 95 -15.30 -13.22 -12.38
CA VAL A 95 -14.51 -13.62 -13.54
C VAL A 95 -13.08 -13.10 -13.37
N ASN A 96 -12.17 -14.01 -13.02
CA ASN A 96 -10.75 -13.74 -12.82
C ASN A 96 -9.89 -14.37 -13.93
N THR A 97 -8.64 -13.92 -14.05
CA THR A 97 -7.70 -14.39 -15.07
C THR A 97 -7.37 -15.88 -14.93
N ASP A 98 -7.38 -16.38 -13.69
CA ASP A 98 -6.77 -17.66 -13.35
C ASP A 98 -7.80 -18.81 -13.30
N SER A 99 -9.09 -18.48 -13.21
CA SER A 99 -10.14 -19.47 -12.92
C SER A 99 -10.97 -19.91 -14.13
N GLN A 100 -10.97 -19.17 -15.26
CA GLN A 100 -11.95 -19.39 -16.32
C GLN A 100 -11.39 -19.29 -17.74
N THR A 101 -11.57 -20.36 -18.51
CA THR A 101 -11.23 -20.40 -19.95
C THR A 101 -12.21 -19.56 -20.79
N VAL A 102 -11.77 -19.11 -21.97
CA VAL A 102 -12.57 -18.28 -22.89
C VAL A 102 -13.91 -18.94 -23.23
N GLY A 103 -13.92 -20.25 -23.51
CA GLY A 103 -15.14 -20.98 -23.84
C GLY A 103 -16.09 -21.18 -22.66
N ALA A 104 -15.59 -21.18 -21.42
CA ALA A 104 -16.44 -21.15 -20.23
C ALA A 104 -17.12 -19.78 -20.11
N ARG A 105 -16.38 -18.68 -20.30
CA ARG A 105 -16.91 -17.30 -20.23
C ARG A 105 -18.01 -17.06 -21.24
N GLU A 106 -17.85 -17.52 -22.48
CA GLU A 106 -18.88 -17.42 -23.52
C GLU A 106 -20.22 -18.03 -23.07
N LYS A 107 -20.17 -19.24 -22.50
CA LYS A 107 -21.36 -19.92 -21.97
C LYS A 107 -21.99 -19.17 -20.81
N MET A 108 -21.18 -18.61 -19.91
CA MET A 108 -21.66 -17.84 -18.77
C MET A 108 -22.35 -16.55 -19.23
N TYR A 109 -21.74 -15.80 -20.15
CA TYR A 109 -22.36 -14.59 -20.70
C TYR A 109 -23.66 -14.88 -21.45
N ALA A 110 -23.75 -16.02 -22.14
CA ALA A 110 -24.98 -16.46 -22.80
C ALA A 110 -26.11 -16.78 -21.81
N VAL A 111 -25.78 -17.31 -20.63
CA VAL A 111 -26.76 -17.55 -19.56
C VAL A 111 -27.28 -16.20 -19.01
N GLY A 112 -26.39 -15.23 -18.80
CA GLY A 112 -26.71 -13.93 -18.19
C GLY A 112 -26.72 -13.96 -16.66
N GLY A 113 -26.81 -12.79 -16.03
CA GLY A 113 -26.69 -12.61 -14.58
C GLY A 113 -25.89 -11.35 -14.22
N ILE A 114 -25.39 -11.31 -12.99
CA ILE A 114 -24.48 -10.26 -12.52
C ILE A 114 -23.06 -10.80 -12.57
N PHE A 115 -22.19 -10.11 -13.30
CA PHE A 115 -20.79 -10.44 -13.46
C PHE A 115 -19.91 -9.37 -12.85
N SER A 116 -19.00 -9.76 -11.96
CA SER A 116 -17.85 -8.95 -11.59
C SER A 116 -16.68 -9.36 -12.47
N ILE A 117 -16.19 -8.45 -13.30
CA ILE A 117 -15.15 -8.72 -14.30
C ILE A 117 -14.04 -7.69 -14.12
N THR A 118 -12.79 -8.16 -14.06
CA THR A 118 -11.64 -7.24 -14.04
C THR A 118 -11.58 -6.39 -15.30
N SER A 119 -11.19 -5.12 -15.19
CA SER A 119 -11.20 -4.17 -16.31
C SER A 119 -10.43 -4.68 -17.53
N ARG A 120 -9.33 -5.40 -17.33
CA ARG A 120 -8.51 -5.96 -18.40
C ARG A 120 -9.24 -7.05 -19.19
N ILE A 121 -9.87 -8.01 -18.51
CA ILE A 121 -10.62 -9.09 -19.17
C ILE A 121 -11.82 -8.49 -19.91
N LEU A 122 -12.53 -7.56 -19.27
CA LEU A 122 -13.71 -6.95 -19.85
C LEU A 122 -13.40 -6.19 -21.15
N VAL A 123 -12.32 -5.40 -21.20
CA VAL A 123 -11.92 -4.73 -22.45
C VAL A 123 -11.66 -5.74 -23.56
N VAL A 124 -10.93 -6.82 -23.26
CA VAL A 124 -10.60 -7.86 -24.26
C VAL A 124 -11.87 -8.57 -24.74
N ASP A 125 -12.75 -8.96 -23.84
CA ASP A 125 -14.00 -9.65 -24.16
C ASP A 125 -14.96 -8.76 -24.97
N LEU A 126 -15.00 -7.44 -24.71
CA LEU A 126 -15.80 -6.46 -25.48
C LEU A 126 -15.22 -6.18 -26.87
N LEU A 127 -13.89 -6.15 -27.02
CA LEU A 127 -13.21 -5.91 -28.30
C LEU A 127 -13.24 -7.13 -29.22
N THR A 128 -13.06 -8.32 -28.66
CA THR A 128 -13.13 -9.59 -29.41
C THR A 128 -14.56 -9.99 -29.79
N GLY A 129 -15.57 -9.37 -29.16
CA GLY A 129 -16.97 -9.70 -29.38
C GLY A 129 -17.44 -10.94 -28.62
N LEU A 130 -16.63 -11.46 -27.69
CA LEU A 130 -17.05 -12.53 -26.77
C LEU A 130 -18.23 -12.08 -25.91
N LEU A 131 -18.19 -10.83 -25.46
CA LEU A 131 -19.29 -10.15 -24.78
C LEU A 131 -19.83 -9.05 -25.69
N ASN A 132 -21.02 -9.28 -26.25
CA ASN A 132 -21.68 -8.27 -27.10
C ASN A 132 -22.20 -7.10 -26.24
N PRO A 133 -21.73 -5.86 -26.46
CA PRO A 133 -22.11 -4.72 -25.61
C PRO A 133 -23.60 -4.40 -25.68
N GLU A 134 -24.27 -4.71 -26.79
CA GLU A 134 -25.72 -4.50 -26.99
C GLU A 134 -26.59 -5.37 -26.08
N LEU A 135 -26.11 -6.54 -25.67
CA LEU A 135 -26.83 -7.46 -24.78
C LEU A 135 -26.76 -7.03 -23.31
N ILE A 136 -25.80 -6.17 -22.96
CA ILE A 136 -25.60 -5.71 -21.59
C ILE A 136 -26.77 -4.82 -21.19
N THR A 137 -27.47 -5.22 -20.12
CA THR A 137 -28.62 -4.47 -19.58
C THR A 137 -28.16 -3.20 -18.88
N GLY A 138 -27.02 -3.25 -18.20
CA GLY A 138 -26.42 -2.08 -17.58
C GLY A 138 -25.03 -2.34 -17.00
N LEU A 139 -24.34 -1.25 -16.71
CA LEU A 139 -22.99 -1.28 -16.16
C LEU A 139 -22.96 -0.45 -14.87
N ILE A 140 -22.39 -1.03 -13.82
CA ILE A 140 -22.17 -0.35 -12.54
C ILE A 140 -20.68 -0.20 -12.32
N VAL A 141 -20.23 1.03 -12.09
CA VAL A 141 -18.84 1.37 -11.85
C VAL A 141 -18.64 1.74 -10.39
N LEU A 142 -17.73 1.07 -9.70
CA LEU A 142 -17.27 1.43 -8.36
C LEU A 142 -15.97 2.25 -8.45
N HIS A 143 -15.63 2.95 -7.36
CA HIS A 143 -14.40 3.76 -7.26
C HIS A 143 -14.22 4.74 -8.42
N ALA A 144 -15.29 5.47 -8.76
CA ALA A 144 -15.29 6.39 -9.90
C ALA A 144 -14.24 7.52 -9.79
N ASP A 145 -13.71 7.77 -8.59
CA ASP A 145 -12.62 8.71 -8.30
C ASP A 145 -11.28 8.32 -8.94
N ARG A 146 -11.10 7.05 -9.33
CA ARG A 146 -9.87 6.55 -9.98
C ARG A 146 -9.89 6.71 -11.50
N ILE A 147 -11.04 7.06 -12.08
CA ILE A 147 -11.25 7.04 -13.52
C ILE A 147 -10.68 8.30 -14.16
N ILE A 148 -9.73 8.12 -15.08
CA ILE A 148 -9.11 9.18 -15.87
C ILE A 148 -9.41 8.91 -17.35
N ALA A 149 -9.35 9.91 -18.22
CA ALA A 149 -9.62 9.75 -19.66
C ALA A 149 -8.81 8.63 -20.34
N THR A 150 -7.62 8.33 -19.81
CA THR A 150 -6.69 7.28 -20.27
C THR A 150 -6.81 5.94 -19.54
N SER A 151 -7.67 5.85 -18.51
CA SER A 151 -7.90 4.62 -17.74
C SER A 151 -8.63 3.55 -18.57
N LEU A 152 -8.49 2.29 -18.16
CA LEU A 152 -9.17 1.17 -18.82
C LEU A 152 -10.68 1.23 -18.63
N GLU A 153 -11.13 1.71 -17.46
CA GLU A 153 -12.53 1.89 -17.12
C GLU A 153 -13.17 2.91 -18.06
N ALA A 154 -12.51 4.06 -18.27
CA ALA A 154 -12.98 5.04 -19.26
C ALA A 154 -13.02 4.46 -20.68
N PHE A 155 -12.08 3.56 -21.01
CA PHE A 155 -12.07 2.86 -22.30
C PHE A 155 -13.26 1.89 -22.45
N ILE A 156 -13.55 1.09 -21.42
CA ILE A 156 -14.74 0.21 -21.35
C ILE A 156 -16.02 1.01 -21.56
N LEU A 157 -16.17 2.12 -20.83
CA LEU A 157 -17.36 2.97 -20.91
C LEU A 157 -17.54 3.55 -22.31
N ARG A 158 -16.45 3.95 -22.97
CA ARG A 158 -16.48 4.43 -24.35
C ARG A 158 -16.95 3.34 -25.32
N VAL A 159 -16.38 2.13 -25.25
CA VAL A 159 -16.77 1.00 -26.12
C VAL A 159 -18.23 0.60 -25.87
N TYR A 160 -18.63 0.54 -24.60
CA TYR A 160 -20.00 0.25 -24.20
C TYR A 160 -20.99 1.28 -24.76
N ARG A 161 -20.76 2.59 -24.56
CA ARG A 161 -21.67 3.65 -25.03
C ARG A 161 -21.68 3.83 -26.55
N GLN A 162 -20.61 3.47 -27.26
CA GLN A 162 -20.60 3.48 -28.72
C GLN A 162 -21.58 2.47 -29.33
N LYS A 163 -21.63 1.25 -28.76
CA LYS A 163 -22.48 0.15 -29.27
C LYS A 163 -23.85 0.09 -28.57
N ASN A 164 -23.93 0.43 -27.27
CA ASN A 164 -25.15 0.33 -26.46
C ASN A 164 -25.61 1.70 -25.93
N LYS A 165 -26.79 2.12 -26.39
CA LYS A 165 -27.46 3.36 -25.99
C LYS A 165 -28.66 3.15 -25.06
N VAL A 166 -29.11 1.91 -24.89
CA VAL A 166 -30.33 1.55 -24.15
C VAL A 166 -30.00 1.16 -22.71
N GLY A 167 -28.89 0.45 -22.51
CA GLY A 167 -28.49 -0.02 -21.20
C GLY A 167 -28.13 1.12 -20.25
N PHE A 168 -28.39 0.94 -18.96
CA PHE A 168 -28.13 1.95 -17.94
C PHE A 168 -26.64 2.01 -17.57
N LEU A 169 -26.19 3.14 -17.02
CA LEU A 169 -24.84 3.31 -16.48
C LEU A 169 -24.92 4.07 -15.16
N LYS A 170 -24.32 3.50 -14.11
CA LYS A 170 -24.33 4.10 -12.77
C LYS A 170 -22.93 4.05 -12.20
N ALA A 171 -22.48 5.15 -11.61
CA ALA A 171 -21.13 5.24 -11.04
C ALA A 171 -21.20 5.66 -9.58
N PHE A 172 -20.37 5.03 -8.74
CA PHE A 172 -20.31 5.28 -7.30
C PHE A 172 -18.89 5.65 -6.88
N SER A 173 -18.79 6.59 -5.94
CA SER A 173 -17.54 6.89 -5.24
C SER A 173 -17.84 7.39 -3.82
N ASP A 174 -16.99 7.01 -2.88
CA ASP A 174 -17.01 7.43 -1.48
C ASP A 174 -15.93 8.49 -1.16
N ASN A 175 -15.10 8.84 -2.15
CA ASN A 175 -13.96 9.72 -2.01
C ASN A 175 -14.13 11.00 -2.84
N PRO A 176 -14.51 12.14 -2.23
CA PRO A 176 -14.74 13.39 -2.97
C PRO A 176 -13.43 14.09 -3.40
N ASP A 177 -12.28 13.75 -2.81
CA ASP A 177 -11.04 14.50 -3.00
C ASP A 177 -10.56 14.59 -4.46
N PRO A 178 -10.50 13.49 -5.25
CA PRO A 178 -10.01 13.54 -6.62
C PRO A 178 -10.88 14.40 -7.54
N PHE A 179 -12.17 14.55 -7.23
CA PHE A 179 -13.10 15.38 -7.98
C PHE A 179 -12.91 16.89 -7.76
N THR A 180 -11.92 17.32 -6.97
CA THR A 180 -11.69 18.75 -6.68
C THR A 180 -10.35 19.29 -7.16
N LYS A 181 -9.50 18.41 -7.72
CA LYS A 181 -8.16 18.74 -8.19
C LYS A 181 -8.16 18.99 -9.69
N GLY A 182 -7.65 20.14 -10.12
CA GLY A 182 -7.54 20.52 -11.53
C GLY A 182 -8.61 21.51 -11.99
N PHE A 183 -8.70 21.71 -13.30
CA PHE A 183 -9.64 22.66 -13.91
C PHE A 183 -10.97 21.97 -14.25
N SER A 184 -12.08 22.44 -13.65
CA SER A 184 -13.43 21.86 -13.80
C SER A 184 -13.45 20.30 -13.71
N PRO A 185 -12.95 19.74 -12.61
CA PRO A 185 -12.73 18.30 -12.45
C PRO A 185 -14.01 17.48 -12.50
N LEU A 186 -15.11 17.90 -11.84
CA LEU A 186 -16.36 17.15 -11.83
C LEU A 186 -16.94 17.05 -13.25
N THR A 187 -16.91 18.15 -13.99
CA THR A 187 -17.36 18.20 -15.40
C THR A 187 -16.55 17.24 -16.26
N THR A 188 -15.23 17.25 -16.12
CA THR A 188 -14.32 16.38 -16.88
C THR A 188 -14.56 14.89 -16.56
N MET A 189 -14.76 14.56 -15.28
CA MET A 189 -15.07 13.20 -14.86
C MET A 189 -16.43 12.73 -15.38
N MET A 190 -17.47 13.56 -15.30
CA MET A 190 -18.79 13.23 -15.85
C MET A 190 -18.74 12.96 -17.36
N ARG A 191 -17.91 13.71 -18.10
CA ARG A 191 -17.65 13.46 -19.53
C ARG A 191 -17.01 12.09 -19.75
N ASN A 192 -15.97 11.75 -18.98
CA ASN A 192 -15.28 10.47 -19.08
C ASN A 192 -16.20 9.28 -18.72
N LEU A 193 -17.12 9.51 -17.78
CA LEU A 193 -18.12 8.52 -17.35
C LEU A 193 -19.35 8.46 -18.25
N PHE A 194 -19.52 9.37 -19.22
CA PHE A 194 -20.74 9.48 -20.04
C PHE A 194 -22.03 9.65 -19.21
N LEU A 195 -21.95 10.37 -18.08
CA LEU A 195 -23.06 10.63 -17.18
C LEU A 195 -23.47 12.11 -17.23
N LYS A 196 -24.79 12.36 -17.17
CA LYS A 196 -25.35 13.71 -17.27
C LYS A 196 -25.63 14.35 -15.92
N LYS A 197 -25.78 13.55 -14.87
CA LYS A 197 -26.18 14.01 -13.54
C LYS A 197 -25.21 13.52 -12.47
N ALA A 198 -24.95 14.37 -11.49
CA ALA A 198 -24.14 14.04 -10.32
C ALA A 198 -24.92 14.33 -9.02
N SER A 199 -25.10 13.29 -8.22
CA SER A 199 -25.84 13.29 -6.96
C SER A 199 -24.85 13.25 -5.79
N LEU A 200 -24.80 14.35 -5.04
CA LEU A 200 -23.83 14.57 -3.97
C LEU A 200 -24.51 14.40 -2.61
N TRP A 201 -24.03 13.46 -1.80
CA TRP A 201 -24.60 13.09 -0.51
C TRP A 201 -23.57 13.21 0.63
N PRO A 202 -23.20 14.43 1.05
CA PRO A 202 -22.34 14.64 2.21
C PRO A 202 -23.07 14.34 3.53
N ARG A 203 -22.32 14.11 4.62
CA ARG A 203 -22.89 13.92 5.98
C ARG A 203 -23.75 15.09 6.46
N PHE A 204 -23.47 16.32 6.01
CA PHE A 204 -24.24 17.53 6.34
C PHE A 204 -25.43 17.78 5.40
N HIS A 205 -25.75 16.83 4.50
CA HIS A 205 -26.97 16.91 3.69
C HIS A 205 -28.21 16.84 4.59
N VAL A 206 -29.23 17.65 4.30
CA VAL A 206 -30.40 17.83 5.18
C VAL A 206 -31.10 16.49 5.48
N THR A 207 -31.39 15.69 4.45
CA THR A 207 -32.05 14.38 4.63
C THR A 207 -31.18 13.38 5.40
N VAL A 208 -29.85 13.43 5.22
CA VAL A 208 -28.91 12.53 5.90
C VAL A 208 -28.86 12.90 7.37
N ALA A 209 -28.69 14.20 7.68
CA ALA A 209 -28.69 14.70 9.05
C ALA A 209 -30.01 14.38 9.75
N GLN A 210 -31.16 14.60 9.12
CA GLN A 210 -32.47 14.25 9.69
C GLN A 210 -32.62 12.75 9.96
N SER A 211 -32.16 11.89 9.04
CA SER A 211 -32.23 10.43 9.20
C SER A 211 -31.37 9.91 10.36
N LEU A 212 -30.20 10.53 10.59
CA LEU A 212 -29.24 10.11 11.61
C LEU A 212 -29.46 10.79 12.97
N GLU A 213 -29.94 12.04 13.00
CA GLU A 213 -30.14 12.82 14.23
C GLU A 213 -31.57 12.73 14.78
N GLY A 214 -32.55 12.39 13.95
CA GLY A 214 -33.98 12.55 14.25
C GLY A 214 -34.60 11.51 15.21
N LYS A 215 -33.93 10.39 15.50
CA LYS A 215 -34.50 9.30 16.34
C LYS A 215 -33.99 9.31 17.78
N LYS A 216 -32.67 9.25 17.99
CA LYS A 216 -31.98 9.36 19.30
C LYS A 216 -30.52 9.81 19.00
N LYS A 217 -29.87 10.65 19.80
CA LYS A 217 -28.42 10.94 19.68
C LYS A 217 -27.59 9.91 20.44
N ALA A 218 -26.45 9.49 19.90
CA ALA A 218 -25.60 8.50 20.58
C ALA A 218 -25.03 9.14 21.84
N GLU A 219 -24.97 8.39 22.92
CA GLU A 219 -24.19 8.82 24.08
C GLU A 219 -22.73 8.60 23.70
N VAL A 220 -22.12 9.68 23.18
CA VAL A 220 -20.71 9.72 22.82
C VAL A 220 -19.98 10.36 23.98
N ILE A 221 -19.02 9.63 24.54
CA ILE A 221 -18.16 10.10 25.61
C ILE A 221 -16.79 10.34 25.01
N GLU A 222 -16.46 11.61 24.86
CA GLU A 222 -15.15 12.05 24.36
C GLU A 222 -14.17 12.10 25.54
N LEU A 223 -13.09 11.32 25.43
CA LEU A 223 -12.03 11.22 26.42
C LEU A 223 -10.75 11.78 25.82
N GLU A 224 -10.42 13.00 26.24
CA GLU A 224 -9.15 13.65 25.89
C GLU A 224 -8.03 13.09 26.77
N VAL A 225 -7.06 12.46 26.12
CA VAL A 225 -5.90 11.86 26.80
C VAL A 225 -4.68 12.78 26.63
N PRO A 226 -4.07 13.29 27.71
CA PRO A 226 -2.84 14.06 27.59
C PRO A 226 -1.66 13.15 27.21
N MET A 227 -0.79 13.62 26.29
CA MET A 227 0.49 12.96 26.02
C MET A 227 1.46 13.16 27.18
N SER A 228 2.39 12.21 27.37
CA SER A 228 3.51 12.39 28.29
C SER A 228 4.46 13.48 27.79
N ASP A 229 5.19 14.12 28.71
CA ASP A 229 6.17 15.16 28.35
C ASP A 229 7.24 14.62 27.39
N SER A 230 7.68 13.38 27.61
CA SER A 230 8.68 12.71 26.75
C SER A 230 8.13 12.43 25.35
N MET A 231 6.85 12.05 25.22
CA MET A 231 6.21 11.88 23.91
C MET A 231 6.09 13.22 23.17
N ARG A 232 5.72 14.28 23.88
CA ARG A 232 5.61 15.62 23.30
C ARG A 232 6.95 16.15 22.79
N ASP A 233 8.02 15.93 23.55
CA ASP A 233 9.38 16.34 23.15
C ASP A 233 9.84 15.61 21.88
N ILE A 234 9.60 14.30 21.77
CA ILE A 234 9.91 13.53 20.57
C ILE A 234 9.03 13.99 19.38
N GLN A 235 7.72 14.21 19.60
CA GLN A 235 6.82 14.69 18.54
C GLN A 235 7.33 16.01 17.97
N ASN A 236 7.66 16.98 18.83
CA ASN A 236 8.17 18.28 18.40
C ASN A 236 9.49 18.16 17.63
N ALA A 237 10.41 17.31 18.10
CA ALA A 237 11.68 17.06 17.42
C ALA A 237 11.49 16.41 16.03
N ILE A 238 10.57 15.45 15.89
CA ILE A 238 10.25 14.87 14.58
C ILE A 238 9.63 15.92 13.65
N MET A 239 8.73 16.76 14.16
CA MET A 239 8.12 17.84 13.37
C MET A 239 9.16 18.84 12.86
N GLU A 240 10.15 19.19 13.67
CA GLU A 240 11.29 20.01 13.25
C GLU A 240 12.10 19.33 12.13
N CYS A 241 12.38 18.02 12.26
CA CYS A 241 13.06 17.26 11.20
C CYS A 241 12.26 17.23 9.89
N VAL A 242 10.93 17.09 9.96
CA VAL A 242 10.05 17.12 8.77
C VAL A 242 10.05 18.50 8.13
N GLU A 243 9.97 19.58 8.91
CA GLU A 243 9.99 20.94 8.40
C GLU A 243 11.29 21.27 7.66
N VAL A 244 12.44 20.94 8.26
CA VAL A 244 13.76 21.11 7.62
C VAL A 244 13.86 20.29 6.33
N SER A 245 13.37 19.05 6.35
CA SER A 245 13.38 18.16 5.19
C SER A 245 12.52 18.70 4.05
N ILE A 246 11.33 19.25 4.34
CA ILE A 246 10.46 19.91 3.35
C ILE A 246 11.13 21.17 2.81
N HIS A 247 11.80 21.96 3.64
CA HIS A 247 12.52 23.15 3.20
C HIS A 247 13.68 22.79 2.25
N GLU A 248 14.45 21.75 2.56
CA GLU A 248 15.49 21.24 1.66
C GLU A 248 14.89 20.70 0.35
N LEU A 249 13.76 20.00 0.41
CA LEU A 249 13.06 19.48 -0.75
C LEU A 249 12.56 20.60 -1.68
N LYS A 250 12.01 21.68 -1.11
CA LYS A 250 11.60 22.88 -1.84
C LYS A 250 12.79 23.56 -2.51
N LYS A 251 13.88 23.75 -1.76
CA LYS A 251 15.11 24.37 -2.29
C LYS A 251 15.72 23.56 -3.44
N GLY A 252 15.62 22.23 -3.38
CA GLY A 252 16.18 21.34 -4.40
C GLY A 252 15.39 21.27 -5.72
N ASN A 253 14.13 21.73 -5.76
CA ASN A 253 13.23 21.49 -6.90
C ASN A 253 12.42 22.72 -7.34
N SER A 254 13.06 23.88 -7.56
CA SER A 254 12.43 25.20 -7.79
C SER A 254 11.52 25.38 -9.03
N GLY A 255 11.01 24.30 -9.64
CA GLY A 255 10.11 24.32 -10.80
C GLY A 255 8.76 23.62 -10.62
N LEU A 256 8.45 23.10 -9.43
CA LEU A 256 7.15 22.48 -9.12
C LEU A 256 6.22 23.48 -8.40
N GLU A 257 4.91 23.37 -8.58
CA GLU A 257 3.92 24.10 -7.78
C GLU A 257 3.98 23.61 -6.32
N MET A 258 4.65 24.38 -5.45
CA MET A 258 4.98 24.01 -4.06
C MET A 258 3.98 24.51 -3.01
N GLU A 259 2.85 25.08 -3.42
CA GLU A 259 1.89 25.69 -2.48
C GLU A 259 1.30 24.64 -1.52
N ASP A 260 1.14 23.40 -1.99
CA ASP A 260 0.60 22.28 -1.22
C ASP A 260 1.59 21.64 -0.25
N TRP A 261 2.88 22.03 -0.24
CA TRP A 261 3.89 21.44 0.65
C TRP A 261 4.03 22.26 1.93
N ASN A 262 3.14 22.03 2.89
CA ASN A 262 3.14 22.68 4.20
C ASN A 262 3.17 21.63 5.31
N LEU A 263 3.40 22.07 6.54
CA LEU A 263 3.47 21.18 7.69
C LEU A 263 2.15 20.43 7.90
N ASP A 264 1.01 21.09 7.69
CA ASP A 264 -0.31 20.47 7.74
C ASP A 264 -0.50 19.37 6.69
N SER A 265 -0.03 19.59 5.45
CA SER A 265 -0.11 18.55 4.43
C SER A 265 0.83 17.38 4.71
N ALA A 266 1.98 17.64 5.34
CA ALA A 266 2.93 16.59 5.76
C ALA A 266 2.34 15.62 6.79
N LEU A 267 1.32 16.02 7.56
CA LEU A 267 0.66 15.13 8.52
C LEU A 267 -0.34 14.15 7.87
N LEU A 268 -0.76 14.43 6.64
CA LEU A 268 -1.72 13.61 5.91
C LEU A 268 -1.10 12.28 5.49
N LYS A 269 -1.82 11.18 5.69
CA LYS A 269 -1.38 9.80 5.37
C LYS A 269 -0.75 9.66 3.97
N ASN A 270 -1.26 10.39 2.96
CA ASN A 270 -0.88 10.24 1.55
C ASN A 270 0.12 11.30 1.04
N PHE A 271 0.78 12.08 1.91
CA PHE A 271 1.66 13.17 1.48
C PHE A 271 2.90 12.70 0.72
N ASP A 272 3.54 11.62 1.16
CA ASP A 272 4.67 10.97 0.51
C ASP A 272 4.28 10.43 -0.87
N VAL A 273 3.10 9.81 -0.99
CA VAL A 273 2.54 9.37 -2.27
C VAL A 273 2.28 10.58 -3.18
N MET A 274 1.79 11.70 -2.63
CA MET A 274 1.56 12.93 -3.39
C MET A 274 2.88 13.53 -3.89
N VAL A 275 3.88 13.66 -3.01
CA VAL A 275 5.22 14.15 -3.36
C VAL A 275 5.87 13.23 -4.38
N ARG A 276 5.81 11.91 -4.17
CA ARG A 276 6.33 10.93 -5.11
C ARG A 276 5.62 11.01 -6.44
N ARG A 277 4.29 11.12 -6.49
CA ARG A 277 3.52 11.29 -7.73
C ARG A 277 3.87 12.57 -8.48
N GLN A 278 4.15 13.66 -7.78
CA GLN A 278 4.59 14.93 -8.39
C GLN A 278 6.04 14.85 -8.89
N LEU A 279 6.90 14.10 -8.20
CA LEU A 279 8.31 13.90 -8.57
C LEU A 279 8.53 12.75 -9.55
N ASP A 280 7.60 11.80 -9.68
CA ASP A 280 7.69 10.60 -10.51
C ASP A 280 8.03 10.92 -11.97
N PRO A 281 7.39 11.95 -12.61
CA PRO A 281 7.74 12.36 -13.96
C PRO A 281 9.23 12.72 -14.11
N ASN A 282 9.81 13.36 -13.10
CA ASN A 282 11.21 13.78 -13.13
C ASN A 282 12.11 12.92 -12.24
N TRP A 283 11.66 11.75 -11.77
CA TRP A 283 12.35 10.99 -10.72
C TRP A 283 13.79 10.65 -11.12
N HIS A 284 13.99 10.29 -12.38
CA HIS A 284 15.30 10.01 -12.98
C HIS A 284 16.25 11.23 -12.99
N ARG A 285 15.72 12.45 -12.97
CA ARG A 285 16.47 13.73 -12.94
C ARG A 285 16.72 14.25 -11.54
N VAL A 286 15.87 13.84 -10.61
CA VAL A 286 15.96 14.24 -9.21
C VAL A 286 17.26 13.69 -8.62
N SER A 287 18.00 14.55 -7.91
CA SER A 287 19.27 14.19 -7.28
C SER A 287 19.11 13.03 -6.29
N TRP A 288 20.17 12.24 -6.09
CA TRP A 288 20.15 11.18 -5.08
C TRP A 288 19.76 11.73 -3.68
N LYS A 289 20.26 12.92 -3.30
CA LYS A 289 19.92 13.57 -2.04
C LYS A 289 18.42 13.81 -1.92
N THR A 290 17.79 14.30 -2.98
CA THR A 290 16.35 14.54 -3.00
C THR A 290 15.55 13.24 -2.92
N ARG A 291 15.96 12.17 -3.61
CA ARG A 291 15.32 10.85 -3.49
C ARG A 291 15.44 10.31 -2.07
N GLN A 292 16.59 10.50 -1.43
CA GLN A 292 16.81 10.14 -0.03
C GLN A 292 15.88 10.93 0.89
N ILE A 293 15.74 12.25 0.73
CA ILE A 293 14.83 13.07 1.53
C ILE A 293 13.37 12.60 1.41
N VAL A 294 12.92 12.20 0.22
CA VAL A 294 11.55 11.67 0.05
C VAL A 294 11.37 10.34 0.81
N SER A 295 12.39 9.46 0.78
CA SER A 295 12.41 8.25 1.60
C SER A 295 12.42 8.58 3.10
N ASP A 296 13.22 9.56 3.51
CA ASP A 296 13.34 10.01 4.89
C ASP A 296 12.03 10.62 5.40
N LEU A 297 11.31 11.40 4.59
CA LEU A 297 9.99 11.93 4.92
C LEU A 297 8.97 10.81 5.16
N THR A 298 9.09 9.70 4.43
CA THR A 298 8.25 8.51 4.64
C THR A 298 8.52 7.91 6.03
N ILE A 299 9.81 7.82 6.40
CA ILE A 299 10.24 7.29 7.70
C ILE A 299 9.84 8.21 8.85
N LEU A 300 10.12 9.51 8.76
CA LEU A 300 9.79 10.50 9.79
C LEU A 300 8.28 10.55 10.07
N ARG A 301 7.46 10.46 9.02
CA ARG A 301 6.00 10.38 9.16
C ARG A 301 5.54 9.05 9.76
N GLY A 302 6.22 7.95 9.43
CA GLY A 302 6.06 6.67 10.12
C GLY A 302 6.35 6.80 11.62
N LEU A 303 7.45 7.47 11.99
CA LEU A 303 7.82 7.71 13.40
C LEU A 303 6.78 8.53 14.17
N LEU A 304 6.16 9.55 13.55
CA LEU A 304 5.03 10.29 14.15
C LEU A 304 3.81 9.42 14.43
N SER A 305 3.58 8.37 13.64
CA SER A 305 2.52 7.41 13.92
C SER A 305 2.97 6.42 15.01
N ASN A 306 4.19 5.91 14.89
CA ASN A 306 4.73 4.86 15.75
C ASN A 306 4.90 5.32 17.20
N ILE A 307 5.15 6.60 17.46
CA ILE A 307 5.23 7.12 18.84
C ILE A 307 3.90 6.99 19.59
N LEU A 308 2.78 7.12 18.88
CA LEU A 308 1.43 7.06 19.46
C LEU A 308 0.92 5.61 19.54
N THR A 309 1.35 4.75 18.62
CA THR A 309 0.87 3.37 18.52
C THR A 309 1.75 2.36 19.26
N TYR A 310 3.09 2.47 19.18
CA TYR A 310 4.01 1.50 19.78
C TYR A 310 4.31 1.77 21.25
N ASP A 311 4.56 0.71 22.02
CA ASP A 311 5.12 0.84 23.37
C ASP A 311 6.52 1.45 23.33
N ALA A 312 6.98 1.98 24.46
CA ALA A 312 8.29 2.61 24.58
C ALA A 312 9.45 1.68 24.16
N VAL A 313 9.36 0.37 24.43
CA VAL A 313 10.42 -0.60 24.11
C VAL A 313 10.45 -0.90 22.61
N SER A 314 9.31 -1.25 22.02
CA SER A 314 9.21 -1.51 20.58
C SER A 314 9.50 -0.26 19.74
N PHE A 315 9.13 0.94 20.22
CA PHE A 315 9.51 2.20 19.58
C PHE A 315 11.04 2.39 19.56
N LEU A 316 11.72 2.12 20.68
CA LEU A 316 13.19 2.19 20.75
C LEU A 316 13.85 1.15 19.81
N GLN A 317 13.34 -0.09 19.80
CA GLN A 317 13.82 -1.13 18.88
C GLN A 317 13.69 -0.70 17.42
N HIS A 318 12.56 -0.10 17.07
CA HIS A 318 12.32 0.39 15.72
C HIS A 318 13.27 1.54 15.35
N LEU A 319 13.53 2.47 16.26
CA LEU A 319 14.50 3.55 16.07
C LEU A 319 15.92 3.02 15.86
N ASP A 320 16.38 2.05 16.67
CA ASP A 320 17.70 1.43 16.50
C ASP A 320 17.82 0.70 15.16
N THR A 321 16.73 0.05 14.71
CA THR A 321 16.67 -0.61 13.41
C THR A 321 16.80 0.40 12.26
N ILE A 322 16.10 1.54 12.36
CA ILE A 322 16.22 2.64 11.39
C ILE A 322 17.63 3.20 11.40
N HIS A 323 18.21 3.43 12.59
CA HIS A 323 19.57 3.96 12.68
C HIS A 323 20.58 3.02 12.01
N ALA A 324 20.46 1.71 12.22
CA ALA A 324 21.33 0.74 11.58
C ALA A 324 21.14 0.67 10.05
N ALA A 325 19.88 0.70 9.56
CA ALA A 325 19.58 0.67 8.13
C ALA A 325 20.08 1.91 7.37
N HIS A 326 20.08 3.07 8.03
CA HIS A 326 20.55 4.33 7.45
C HIS A 326 22.02 4.66 7.79
N SER A 327 22.67 3.82 8.60
CA SER A 327 24.09 3.90 8.86
C SER A 327 24.87 3.31 7.67
N PRO A 328 25.88 4.01 7.14
CA PRO A 328 26.61 3.55 5.97
C PRO A 328 27.62 2.48 6.40
N PRO A 329 27.96 1.52 5.53
CA PRO A 329 29.00 0.55 5.81
C PRO A 329 30.33 1.24 6.18
N PRO A 330 31.13 0.66 7.09
CA PRO A 330 32.41 1.23 7.49
C PRO A 330 33.32 1.42 6.27
N GLY A 331 33.69 2.67 5.97
CA GLY A 331 34.51 3.07 4.81
C GLY A 331 33.77 3.85 3.71
N SER A 332 32.44 3.99 3.80
CA SER A 332 31.65 4.78 2.85
C SER A 332 31.64 6.29 3.18
N THR A 333 31.50 7.14 2.15
CA THR A 333 31.54 8.60 2.29
C THR A 333 30.25 9.16 2.88
N ARG A 334 30.33 10.34 3.51
CA ARG A 334 29.22 11.11 4.11
C ARG A 334 28.02 11.35 3.18
N GLN A 335 28.21 11.16 1.87
CA GLN A 335 27.19 11.41 0.86
C GLN A 335 26.12 10.31 0.79
N SER A 336 26.26 9.19 1.52
CA SER A 336 25.26 8.10 1.53
C SER A 336 24.31 8.13 2.74
N GLN A 337 24.48 9.07 3.67
CA GLN A 337 23.67 9.16 4.90
C GLN A 337 22.42 10.03 4.72
N SER A 338 21.36 9.68 5.45
CA SER A 338 20.14 10.48 5.55
C SER A 338 20.41 11.82 6.26
N PRO A 339 20.12 12.98 5.63
CA PRO A 339 20.45 14.30 6.17
C PRO A 339 19.86 14.63 7.54
N TRP A 340 18.68 14.09 7.87
CA TRP A 340 17.99 14.41 9.12
C TRP A 340 18.71 13.86 10.37
N LEU A 341 19.49 12.77 10.24
CA LEU A 341 20.28 12.19 11.35
C LEU A 341 21.40 13.11 11.85
N PHE A 342 21.71 14.19 11.12
CA PHE A 342 22.71 15.19 11.53
C PHE A 342 22.10 16.37 12.30
N LEU A 343 20.78 16.45 12.38
CA LEU A 343 20.08 17.52 13.10
C LEU A 343 20.15 17.27 14.61
N ASP A 344 20.21 18.35 15.38
CA ASP A 344 20.15 18.25 16.85
C ASP A 344 18.80 17.67 17.31
N ALA A 345 17.72 17.95 16.58
CA ALA A 345 16.41 17.33 16.77
C ALA A 345 16.44 15.79 16.62
N ALA A 346 17.32 15.22 15.78
CA ALA A 346 17.46 13.77 15.72
C ALA A 346 18.08 13.22 17.01
N GLN A 347 19.05 13.92 17.60
CA GLN A 347 19.67 13.49 18.85
C GLN A 347 18.66 13.49 20.00
N THR A 348 17.78 14.49 20.08
CA THR A 348 16.73 14.53 21.11
C THR A 348 15.77 13.35 20.98
N ILE A 349 15.41 12.92 19.76
CA ILE A 349 14.58 11.72 19.53
C ILE A 349 15.21 10.48 20.17
N PHE A 350 16.47 10.17 19.85
CA PHE A 350 17.15 8.98 20.37
C PHE A 350 17.45 9.06 21.88
N ASP A 351 17.82 10.23 22.39
CA ASP A 351 18.13 10.42 23.81
C ASP A 351 16.87 10.32 24.67
N VAL A 352 15.77 10.95 24.26
CA VAL A 352 14.50 10.88 24.98
C VAL A 352 13.92 9.47 24.87
N ALA A 353 13.90 8.85 23.68
CA ALA A 353 13.39 7.48 23.50
C ALA A 353 14.09 6.45 24.42
N ARG A 354 15.42 6.57 24.61
CA ARG A 354 16.14 5.72 25.56
C ARG A 354 15.70 5.96 27.01
N ARG A 355 15.58 7.22 27.43
CA ARG A 355 15.15 7.57 28.80
C ARG A 355 13.75 7.06 29.13
N ARG A 356 12.86 6.88 28.14
CA ARG A 356 11.53 6.26 28.32
C ARG A 356 11.62 4.79 28.72
N VAL A 357 12.67 4.08 28.30
CA VAL A 357 12.84 2.65 28.56
C VAL A 357 13.72 2.42 29.78
N TYR A 358 14.91 3.02 29.83
CA TYR A 358 15.85 2.89 30.93
C TYR A 358 16.63 4.20 31.17
N SER A 359 17.03 4.45 32.41
CA SER A 359 17.80 5.64 32.80
C SER A 359 18.99 5.25 33.68
N ALA A 360 20.03 6.07 33.70
CA ALA A 360 21.13 5.90 34.66
C ALA A 360 20.65 6.19 36.09
N ASN A 361 21.08 5.37 37.03
CA ASN A 361 20.72 5.47 38.43
C ASN A 361 21.45 6.66 39.09
N PRO A 362 20.73 7.66 39.64
CA PRO A 362 21.37 8.78 40.31
C PRO A 362 21.96 8.41 41.69
N LYS A 363 21.62 7.24 42.27
CA LYS A 363 22.05 6.84 43.63
C LYS A 363 23.48 6.27 43.71
N SER A 364 24.14 5.95 42.59
CA SER A 364 25.56 5.55 42.55
C SER A 364 26.53 6.73 42.74
N VAL A 365 26.04 7.97 42.72
CA VAL A 365 26.89 9.17 42.78
C VAL A 365 27.46 9.42 44.19
N SER A 366 26.91 8.80 45.23
CA SER A 366 27.25 9.15 46.63
C SER A 366 28.23 8.21 47.34
N GLN A 367 28.48 7.00 46.83
CA GLN A 367 29.33 6.03 47.53
C GLN A 367 30.20 5.26 46.53
N SER A 368 31.52 5.50 46.62
CA SER A 368 32.63 4.88 45.88
C SER A 368 32.76 5.24 44.39
N GLY A 369 33.87 5.90 44.05
CA GLY A 369 34.20 6.39 42.71
C GLY A 369 34.60 5.32 41.68
N GLU A 370 34.07 4.11 41.77
CA GLU A 370 34.33 3.00 40.83
C GLU A 370 33.04 2.21 40.52
N ASN A 371 32.04 2.89 39.94
CA ASN A 371 31.02 2.38 39.00
C ASN A 371 29.88 3.40 38.94
N ILE A 372 30.04 4.37 38.04
CA ILE A 372 29.18 5.57 38.00
C ILE A 372 27.79 5.28 37.41
N ASP A 373 27.60 4.22 36.62
CA ASP A 373 26.34 4.03 35.88
C ASP A 373 25.77 2.62 36.04
N SER A 374 24.87 2.41 37.02
CA SER A 374 23.91 1.29 36.95
C SER A 374 22.66 1.78 36.20
N LEU A 375 22.19 1.03 35.19
CA LEU A 375 20.98 1.37 34.45
C LEU A 375 19.75 0.78 35.18
N ARG A 376 18.69 1.57 35.33
CA ARG A 376 17.39 1.13 35.86
C ARG A 376 16.31 1.14 34.78
N PRO A 377 15.39 0.16 34.75
CA PRO A 377 14.23 0.19 33.87
C PRO A 377 13.25 1.28 34.34
N VAL A 378 12.85 2.18 33.43
CA VAL A 378 11.81 3.20 33.64
C VAL A 378 10.47 2.70 33.10
N LEU A 379 10.48 2.09 31.91
CA LEU A 379 9.33 1.46 31.25
C LEU A 379 8.07 2.34 31.27
N GLU A 380 8.14 3.49 30.58
CA GLU A 380 6.98 4.38 30.44
C GLU A 380 5.80 3.67 29.74
N GLU A 381 4.65 3.65 30.41
CA GLU A 381 3.39 3.12 29.88
C GLU A 381 2.70 4.15 28.97
N GLN A 382 1.92 3.69 27.98
CA GLN A 382 1.14 4.62 27.17
C GLN A 382 -0.04 5.18 27.99
N PRO A 383 -0.27 6.52 28.00
CA PRO A 383 -1.36 7.10 28.79
C PRO A 383 -2.75 6.57 28.45
N LYS A 384 -3.00 6.17 27.19
CA LYS A 384 -4.28 5.58 26.77
C LYS A 384 -4.61 4.25 27.46
N TRP A 385 -3.61 3.47 27.89
CA TRP A 385 -3.87 2.18 28.55
C TRP A 385 -4.53 2.33 29.91
N GLY A 386 -4.11 3.32 30.69
CA GLY A 386 -4.73 3.63 31.98
C GLY A 386 -6.21 3.99 31.82
N ILE A 387 -6.51 4.89 30.86
CA ILE A 387 -7.88 5.32 30.59
C ILE A 387 -8.72 4.18 30.01
N LEU A 388 -8.14 3.33 29.14
CA LEU A 388 -8.85 2.16 28.63
C LEU A 388 -9.27 1.22 29.77
N ALA A 389 -8.39 0.99 30.75
CA ALA A 389 -8.72 0.17 31.91
C ALA A 389 -9.79 0.82 32.79
N GLU A 390 -9.72 2.13 33.02
CA GLU A 390 -10.76 2.87 33.74
C GLU A 390 -12.14 2.79 33.04
N VAL A 391 -12.17 2.89 31.71
CA VAL A 391 -13.39 2.74 30.90
C VAL A 391 -13.94 1.32 31.01
N LEU A 392 -13.09 0.29 30.97
CA LEU A 392 -13.54 -1.09 31.13
C LEU A 392 -14.09 -1.35 32.54
N GLU A 393 -13.46 -0.80 33.58
CA GLU A 393 -13.98 -0.86 34.96
C GLU A 393 -15.30 -0.06 35.12
N GLU A 394 -15.48 1.04 34.41
CA GLU A 394 -16.75 1.76 34.35
C GLU A 394 -17.84 0.90 33.69
N ILE A 395 -17.53 0.27 32.56
CA ILE A 395 -18.46 -0.60 31.83
C ILE A 395 -18.85 -1.80 32.68
N ASP A 396 -17.90 -2.46 33.36
CA ASP A 396 -18.17 -3.60 34.23
C ASP A 396 -19.08 -3.21 35.41
N ARG A 397 -18.82 -2.04 36.02
CA ARG A 397 -19.72 -1.48 37.04
C ARG A 397 -21.12 -1.20 36.49
N ASP A 398 -21.23 -0.61 35.30
CA ASP A 398 -22.52 -0.34 34.64
C ASP A 398 -23.28 -1.64 34.32
N LEU A 399 -22.58 -2.68 33.86
CA LEU A 399 -23.14 -4.02 33.64
C LEU A 399 -23.64 -4.65 34.94
N PHE A 400 -22.90 -4.49 36.05
CA PHE A 400 -23.26 -5.04 37.35
C PHE A 400 -24.45 -4.31 38.00
N PHE A 401 -24.46 -2.98 37.97
CA PHE A 401 -25.48 -2.16 38.67
C PHE A 401 -26.73 -1.88 37.82
N GLU A 402 -26.61 -1.78 36.49
CA GLU A 402 -27.74 -1.57 35.56
C GLU A 402 -27.85 -2.70 34.50
N PRO A 403 -28.21 -3.94 34.90
CA PRO A 403 -28.58 -4.99 33.96
C PRO A 403 -29.93 -4.66 33.32
N LYS A 404 -29.93 -3.89 32.23
CA LYS A 404 -31.14 -3.56 31.47
C LYS A 404 -31.76 -4.81 30.86
N VAL A 405 -33.09 -4.92 30.97
CA VAL A 405 -33.88 -6.05 30.44
C VAL A 405 -33.91 -6.01 28.91
N ARG A 406 -33.26 -7.01 28.28
CA ARG A 406 -33.40 -7.48 26.88
C ARG A 406 -33.52 -6.41 25.79
N ASP A 407 -32.37 -6.02 25.26
CA ASP A 407 -32.19 -5.42 23.93
C ASP A 407 -31.74 -6.54 22.94
N ASP A 408 -31.83 -6.33 21.62
CA ASP A 408 -31.26 -7.24 20.58
C ASP A 408 -29.72 -7.18 20.53
N SER A 409 -29.10 -6.42 21.42
CA SER A 409 -27.65 -6.29 21.57
C SER A 409 -27.09 -7.48 22.37
N SER A 410 -25.92 -8.00 21.97
CA SER A 410 -25.30 -9.18 22.60
C SER A 410 -24.62 -8.90 23.95
N GLY A 411 -24.52 -7.63 24.34
CA GLY A 411 -23.85 -7.17 25.56
C GLY A 411 -22.32 -7.08 25.44
N SER A 412 -21.75 -7.48 24.31
CA SER A 412 -20.30 -7.50 24.08
C SER A 412 -19.68 -6.09 24.02
N ILE A 413 -18.38 -6.02 24.34
CA ILE A 413 -17.55 -4.83 24.22
C ILE A 413 -16.69 -4.94 22.96
N LEU A 414 -16.82 -3.98 22.04
CA LEU A 414 -16.04 -3.92 20.81
C LEU A 414 -15.01 -2.78 20.90
N ILE A 415 -13.72 -3.13 20.94
CA ILE A 415 -12.59 -2.19 20.89
C ILE A 415 -12.07 -2.11 19.46
N MET A 416 -12.12 -0.91 18.89
CA MET A 416 -11.69 -0.65 17.52
C MET A 416 -10.36 0.10 17.47
N CYS A 417 -9.42 -0.42 16.69
CA CYS A 417 -8.05 0.09 16.58
C CYS A 417 -7.67 0.34 15.11
N SER A 418 -6.61 1.11 14.85
CA SER A 418 -6.17 1.35 13.46
C SER A 418 -5.42 0.20 12.82
N ASN A 419 -4.59 -0.52 13.57
CA ASN A 419 -3.66 -1.52 13.05
C ASN A 419 -3.84 -2.86 13.75
N THR A 420 -3.49 -3.95 13.08
CA THR A 420 -3.49 -5.30 13.67
C THR A 420 -2.44 -5.43 14.78
N ASP A 421 -1.33 -4.70 14.69
CA ASP A 421 -0.27 -4.74 15.70
C ASP A 421 -0.69 -4.05 17.01
N THR A 422 -1.45 -2.96 16.93
CA THR A 422 -2.04 -2.34 18.11
C THR A 422 -3.10 -3.26 18.73
N CYS A 423 -3.87 -4.00 17.92
CA CYS A 423 -4.78 -5.02 18.43
C CYS A 423 -4.05 -6.13 19.21
N ARG A 424 -2.92 -6.64 18.68
CA ARG A 424 -2.09 -7.64 19.37
C ARG A 424 -1.51 -7.11 20.67
N GLN A 425 -1.04 -5.87 20.65
CA GLN A 425 -0.49 -5.20 21.83
C GLN A 425 -1.55 -4.95 22.91
N LEU A 426 -2.73 -4.49 22.52
CA LEU A 426 -3.84 -4.28 23.45
C LEU A 426 -4.35 -5.61 24.00
N ARG A 427 -4.39 -6.67 23.19
CA ARG A 427 -4.71 -8.03 23.67
C ARG A 427 -3.74 -8.48 24.76
N ASP A 428 -2.43 -8.34 24.50
CA ASP A 428 -1.36 -8.66 25.46
C ASP A 428 -1.49 -7.82 26.75
N PHE A 429 -1.77 -6.52 26.62
CA PHE A 429 -2.01 -5.65 27.76
C PHE A 429 -3.25 -6.07 28.57
N LEU A 430 -4.40 -6.30 27.94
CA LEU A 430 -5.65 -6.67 28.63
C LEU A 430 -5.52 -8.03 29.35
N GLN A 431 -4.76 -8.96 28.79
CA GLN A 431 -4.47 -10.25 29.44
C GLN A 431 -3.54 -10.10 30.65
N THR A 432 -2.64 -9.11 30.64
CA THR A 432 -1.59 -8.95 31.65
C THR A 432 -1.80 -7.77 32.61
N MET A 433 -2.85 -6.96 32.44
CA MET A 433 -3.02 -5.68 33.15
C MET A 433 -3.09 -5.80 34.67
N HIS A 434 -3.55 -6.94 35.19
CA HIS A 434 -3.62 -7.21 36.64
C HIS A 434 -2.43 -8.00 37.17
N VAL A 435 -1.48 -8.39 36.30
CA VAL A 435 -0.28 -9.13 36.67
C VAL A 435 0.82 -8.14 37.05
N LYS A 436 1.21 -8.14 38.32
CA LYS A 436 2.31 -7.29 38.82
C LYS A 436 3.57 -8.09 39.10
N PRO A 437 4.75 -7.61 38.68
CA PRO A 437 6.02 -8.23 39.05
C PRO A 437 6.22 -8.11 40.57
N ARG A 438 6.61 -9.21 41.23
CA ARG A 438 6.99 -9.15 42.65
C ARG A 438 8.23 -8.28 42.82
N VAL A 439 8.11 -7.24 43.63
CA VAL A 439 9.27 -6.53 44.18
C VAL A 439 9.78 -7.36 45.36
N ASP A 440 11.09 -7.66 45.42
CA ASP A 440 11.71 -8.37 46.53
C ASP A 440 11.23 -7.79 47.87
N LYS A 441 10.58 -8.65 48.68
CA LYS A 441 10.05 -8.29 50.00
C LYS A 441 11.13 -7.76 50.96
N ASP A 442 12.40 -8.02 50.67
CA ASP A 442 13.55 -7.67 51.52
C ASP A 442 14.00 -6.20 51.44
N LYS A 443 13.48 -5.40 50.48
CA LYS A 443 13.87 -3.97 50.32
C LYS A 443 12.85 -2.97 50.85
N LEU A 444 11.69 -3.42 51.32
CA LEU A 444 10.67 -2.56 51.91
C LEU A 444 10.74 -2.68 53.44
N LEU A 445 11.07 -1.57 54.11
CA LEU A 445 10.93 -1.46 55.56
C LEU A 445 9.49 -1.83 55.92
N VAL A 446 9.32 -2.91 56.69
CA VAL A 446 8.03 -3.28 57.29
C VAL A 446 7.65 -2.17 58.26
N VAL A 447 6.79 -1.26 57.82
CA VAL A 447 6.08 -0.35 58.70
C VAL A 447 4.70 -0.98 58.89
N ASP A 448 4.44 -1.51 60.09
CA ASP A 448 3.14 -2.01 60.54
C ASP A 448 2.16 -0.83 60.71
N ASP A 449 1.78 -0.19 59.60
CA ASP A 449 0.76 0.86 59.59
C ASP A 449 -0.48 0.37 58.85
N PRO A 450 -1.65 0.21 59.53
CA PRO A 450 -2.88 -0.27 58.90
C PRO A 450 -3.43 0.68 57.82
N GLU A 451 -2.98 1.94 57.76
CA GLU A 451 -3.29 2.86 56.67
C GLU A 451 -2.46 2.52 55.41
N PHE A 452 -1.19 2.13 55.60
CA PHE A 452 -0.29 1.68 54.54
C PHE A 452 -0.70 0.32 53.93
N GLU A 453 -1.29 -0.59 54.72
CA GLU A 453 -1.84 -1.84 54.18
C GLU A 453 -3.09 -1.64 53.34
N ARG A 454 -3.94 -0.65 53.66
CA ARG A 454 -5.09 -0.28 52.83
C ARG A 454 -4.65 0.39 51.53
N GLU A 455 -3.72 1.35 51.59
CA GLU A 455 -3.12 1.94 50.40
C GLU A 455 -2.45 0.87 49.51
N ARG A 456 -1.78 -0.12 50.11
CA ARG A 456 -1.18 -1.25 49.39
C ARG A 456 -2.21 -2.17 48.75
N ALA A 457 -3.36 -2.41 49.39
CA ALA A 457 -4.45 -3.19 48.82
C ALA A 457 -5.15 -2.44 47.67
N GLU A 458 -5.35 -1.13 47.80
CA GLU A 458 -5.86 -0.26 46.74
C GLU A 458 -4.87 -0.12 45.58
N GLU A 459 -3.57 -0.03 45.87
CA GLU A 459 -2.52 -0.07 44.85
C GLU A 459 -2.37 -1.45 44.20
N ALA A 460 -2.66 -2.55 44.89
CA ALA A 460 -2.57 -3.89 44.32
C ALA A 460 -3.55 -4.11 43.16
N HIS A 461 -4.74 -3.51 43.22
CA HIS A 461 -5.77 -3.64 42.19
C HIS A 461 -5.63 -2.68 41.00
N LYS A 462 -4.75 -1.67 41.07
CA LYS A 462 -4.54 -0.75 39.94
C LYS A 462 -3.96 -1.46 38.71
N PRO A 463 -4.54 -1.32 37.52
CA PRO A 463 -4.01 -1.90 36.29
C PRO A 463 -2.61 -1.34 35.97
N SER A 464 -1.69 -2.18 35.50
CA SER A 464 -0.34 -1.77 35.10
C SER A 464 0.20 -2.62 33.95
N ALA A 465 0.85 -1.98 32.98
CA ALA A 465 1.51 -2.62 31.84
C ALA A 465 2.96 -3.05 32.12
N ASN A 466 3.46 -2.84 33.34
CA ASN A 466 4.87 -3.06 33.69
C ASN A 466 5.35 -4.50 33.41
N PHE A 467 4.50 -5.50 33.66
CA PHE A 467 4.83 -6.90 33.37
C PHE A 467 5.10 -7.14 31.87
N MET A 468 4.18 -6.69 31.00
CA MET A 468 4.33 -6.75 29.55
C MET A 468 5.61 -6.04 29.08
N LEU A 469 5.87 -4.83 29.59
CA LEU A 469 7.02 -4.03 29.19
C LEU A 469 8.36 -4.63 29.65
N ARG A 470 8.42 -5.26 30.82
CA ARG A 470 9.59 -6.02 31.29
C ARG A 470 9.90 -7.20 30.37
N ARG A 471 8.88 -7.94 29.98
CA ARG A 471 9.00 -9.04 29.01
C ARG A 471 9.54 -8.55 27.67
N ARG A 472 9.00 -7.43 27.15
CA ARG A 472 9.48 -6.81 25.90
C ARG A 472 10.91 -6.31 26.02
N LEU A 473 11.28 -5.69 27.14
CA LEU A 473 12.64 -5.21 27.39
C LEU A 473 13.67 -6.35 27.33
N ARG A 474 13.38 -7.51 27.95
CA ARG A 474 14.24 -8.69 27.85
C ARG A 474 14.44 -9.15 26.41
N ASN A 475 13.36 -9.21 25.63
CA ASN A 475 13.42 -9.60 24.23
C ASN A 475 14.23 -8.59 23.41
N TYR A 476 14.05 -7.30 23.66
CA TYR A 476 14.83 -6.24 23.03
C TYR A 476 16.33 -6.34 23.34
N LEU A 477 16.72 -6.56 24.61
CA LEU A 477 18.13 -6.69 24.98
C LEU A 477 18.80 -7.93 24.35
N LYS A 478 18.07 -9.05 24.31
CA LYS A 478 18.51 -10.26 23.58
C LYS A 478 18.67 -9.97 22.09
N TRP A 479 17.67 -9.35 21.47
CA TRP A 479 17.71 -8.95 20.06
C TRP A 479 18.86 -7.99 19.78
N LYS A 480 19.11 -6.99 20.62
CA LYS A 480 20.18 -6.01 20.45
C LYS A 480 21.56 -6.65 20.50
N ARG A 481 21.76 -7.61 21.41
CA ARG A 481 22.99 -8.42 21.47
C ARG A 481 23.17 -9.26 20.20
N GLN A 482 22.12 -9.95 19.76
CA GLN A 482 22.13 -10.75 18.52
C GLN A 482 22.40 -9.88 17.29
N PHE A 483 21.75 -8.72 17.20
CA PHE A 483 21.90 -7.75 16.12
C PHE A 483 23.34 -7.22 16.04
N ALA A 484 23.97 -6.92 17.18
CA ALA A 484 25.37 -6.52 17.22
C ALA A 484 26.31 -7.62 16.72
N GLN A 485 26.04 -8.89 17.04
CA GLN A 485 26.81 -10.03 16.55
C GLN A 485 26.65 -10.21 15.03
N VAL A 486 25.42 -10.19 14.53
CA VAL A 486 25.10 -10.35 13.09
C VAL A 486 25.68 -9.22 12.26
N SER A 487 25.54 -7.97 12.73
CA SER A 487 26.12 -6.84 12.02
C SER A 487 27.65 -6.96 11.96
N ALA A 488 28.31 -7.33 13.05
CA ALA A 488 29.75 -7.56 13.07
C ALA A 488 30.20 -8.66 12.10
N SER A 489 29.49 -9.81 12.05
CA SER A 489 29.82 -10.91 11.15
C SER A 489 29.62 -10.54 9.66
N LEU A 490 28.47 -9.94 9.33
CA LEU A 490 28.16 -9.48 7.96
C LEU A 490 29.14 -8.41 7.46
N PHE A 491 29.52 -7.45 8.32
CA PHE A 491 30.48 -6.41 7.93
C PHE A 491 31.91 -6.95 7.79
N ALA A 492 32.33 -7.87 8.66
CA ALA A 492 33.63 -8.53 8.54
C ALA A 492 33.72 -9.34 7.24
N GLU A 493 32.64 -10.02 6.85
CA GLU A 493 32.57 -10.75 5.59
C GLU A 493 32.54 -9.83 4.37
N ASN A 494 31.75 -8.76 4.39
CA ASN A 494 31.77 -7.78 3.30
C ASN A 494 33.17 -7.17 3.10
N GLN A 495 33.90 -6.90 4.17
CA GLN A 495 35.31 -6.49 4.09
C GLN A 495 36.22 -7.60 3.53
N LYS A 496 36.04 -8.86 3.96
CA LYS A 496 36.78 -10.00 3.39
C LYS A 496 36.49 -10.19 1.91
N ALA A 497 35.24 -10.08 1.48
CA ALA A 497 34.80 -10.18 0.09
C ALA A 497 35.38 -9.04 -0.76
N LEU A 498 35.31 -7.79 -0.28
CA LEU A 498 35.94 -6.63 -0.94
C LEU A 498 37.45 -6.80 -1.09
N ASN A 499 38.13 -7.26 -0.03
CA ASN A 499 39.57 -7.53 -0.07
C ASN A 499 39.90 -8.67 -1.06
N SER A 500 39.09 -9.73 -1.11
CA SER A 500 39.28 -10.84 -2.05
C SER A 500 39.06 -10.42 -3.52
N ALA A 501 38.11 -9.50 -3.77
CA ALA A 501 37.87 -8.96 -5.12
C ALA A 501 39.00 -8.04 -5.60
N THR A 502 39.72 -7.38 -4.69
CA THR A 502 40.89 -6.55 -5.04
C THR A 502 42.16 -7.34 -5.33
N ASP A 503 42.23 -8.63 -4.97
CA ASP A 503 43.46 -9.45 -5.05
C ASP A 503 43.59 -10.27 -6.35
N SER A 504 42.71 -10.04 -7.33
CA SER A 504 42.72 -10.76 -8.62
C SER A 504 43.64 -10.14 -9.69
N ARG A 505 44.88 -9.76 -9.32
CA ARG A 505 45.95 -9.42 -10.29
C ARG A 505 47.17 -10.31 -10.07
N PRO A 506 47.39 -11.35 -10.89
CA PRO A 506 48.58 -12.18 -10.77
C PRO A 506 49.77 -11.44 -11.38
N GLY A 507 50.74 -11.05 -10.54
CA GLY A 507 52.10 -10.76 -10.99
C GLY A 507 52.76 -9.49 -10.45
N VAL A 508 53.00 -9.39 -9.13
CA VAL A 508 54.17 -8.66 -8.59
C VAL A 508 54.56 -9.31 -7.24
N PRO A 509 55.78 -9.86 -7.08
CA PRO A 509 56.23 -10.33 -5.78
C PRO A 509 56.82 -9.16 -4.97
N GLY A 510 56.29 -8.96 -3.77
CA GLY A 510 56.99 -8.28 -2.67
C GLY A 510 56.71 -6.78 -2.48
N SER A 511 55.82 -6.47 -1.54
CA SER A 511 56.00 -5.34 -0.60
C SER A 511 54.98 -5.44 0.53
N GLY A 512 55.30 -6.24 1.55
CA GLY A 512 54.67 -6.10 2.86
C GLY A 512 55.20 -4.83 3.53
N ARG A 513 54.43 -3.75 3.51
CA ARG A 513 54.58 -2.62 4.44
C ARG A 513 53.27 -1.85 4.55
N GLY A 514 52.41 -2.29 5.47
CA GLY A 514 51.34 -1.47 6.01
C GLY A 514 51.94 -0.21 6.63
N GLY A 515 51.55 0.95 6.10
CA GLY A 515 51.90 2.25 6.65
C GLY A 515 51.23 2.42 8.02
N LYS A 516 51.99 2.22 9.09
CA LYS A 516 51.61 2.71 10.43
C LYS A 516 51.45 4.22 10.37
N ALA A 517 50.30 4.73 10.81
CA ALA A 517 50.10 6.14 11.06
C ALA A 517 51.17 6.67 12.05
N PRO A 518 51.70 7.90 11.86
CA PRO A 518 52.76 8.43 12.72
C PRO A 518 52.24 8.68 14.15
N ALA A 519 52.92 8.07 15.12
CA ALA A 519 52.60 8.09 16.55
C ALA A 519 52.97 9.40 17.27
N ASN A 520 52.70 10.57 16.68
CA ASN A 520 52.97 11.85 17.34
C ASN A 520 51.87 12.90 17.06
N LYS A 521 50.77 12.79 17.80
CA LYS A 521 49.92 13.92 18.19
C LYS A 521 49.32 13.64 19.57
N ARG A 522 50.12 13.81 20.62
CA ARG A 522 49.60 14.00 21.98
C ARG A 522 48.89 15.36 22.02
N ARG A 523 47.59 15.36 21.72
CA ARG A 523 46.72 16.50 22.00
C ARG A 523 46.53 16.56 23.52
N ARG A 524 47.04 17.62 24.15
CA ARG A 524 46.76 17.95 25.54
C ARG A 524 45.24 18.01 25.74
N MET A 525 44.68 17.08 26.50
CA MET A 525 43.38 17.27 27.14
C MET A 525 43.60 18.18 28.35
N ARG A 526 42.94 19.33 28.35
CA ARG A 526 42.85 20.24 29.49
C ARG A 526 41.37 20.39 29.81
N GLY A 527 40.99 20.04 31.03
CA GLY A 527 39.67 20.31 31.61
C GLY A 527 38.76 19.08 31.64
N GLY A 528 38.67 18.46 32.81
CA GLY A 528 37.53 17.63 33.17
C GLY A 528 36.30 18.52 33.33
N GLY A 529 35.24 18.14 32.65
CA GLY A 529 33.88 18.64 32.85
C GLY A 529 32.95 17.44 32.76
N ASN A 530 32.02 17.32 33.71
CA ASN A 530 31.02 16.27 33.82
C ASN A 530 30.49 15.86 32.43
N SER A 531 30.78 14.63 32.02
CA SER A 531 30.12 14.03 30.86
C SER A 531 28.75 13.57 31.30
N MET A 532 27.75 14.44 31.16
CA MET A 532 26.37 13.98 31.03
C MET A 532 26.29 12.99 29.87
N ILE A 533 25.42 11.98 30.01
CA ILE A 533 25.10 10.98 29.00
C ILE A 533 24.46 11.69 27.81
N MET A 534 25.28 12.12 26.87
CA MET A 534 24.90 12.64 25.56
C MET A 534 25.48 11.68 24.53
N SER A 535 24.67 11.17 23.61
CA SER A 535 25.18 10.44 22.46
C SER A 535 26.18 11.34 21.73
N GLY A 536 27.45 10.95 21.69
CA GLY A 536 28.47 11.70 20.95
C GLY A 536 28.17 11.68 19.45
N ARG A 537 28.48 12.76 18.74
CA ARG A 537 28.53 12.72 17.28
C ARG A 537 29.73 11.87 16.85
N ALA A 538 29.55 11.02 15.85
CA ALA A 538 30.64 10.30 15.20
C ALA A 538 31.57 11.29 14.46
N ASP A 539 32.77 10.87 14.06
CA ASP A 539 33.76 11.71 13.36
C ASP A 539 33.23 12.37 12.07
N ASN A 540 32.16 11.82 11.50
CA ASN A 540 31.45 12.33 10.35
C ASN A 540 30.29 13.30 10.69
N GLY A 541 30.06 13.61 11.96
CA GLY A 541 29.00 14.48 12.46
C GLY A 541 27.62 13.83 12.63
N SER A 542 27.44 12.56 12.24
CA SER A 542 26.19 11.81 12.44
C SER A 542 26.07 11.31 13.89
N ILE A 543 24.87 10.96 14.33
CA ILE A 543 24.65 10.36 15.65
C ILE A 543 25.39 9.01 15.71
N ALA A 544 26.32 8.88 16.66
CA ALA A 544 27.01 7.60 16.88
C ALA A 544 26.02 6.60 17.50
N GLN A 545 26.09 5.35 17.03
CA GLN A 545 25.30 4.27 17.62
C GLN A 545 25.83 4.03 19.03
N TYR A 546 24.98 4.27 20.02
CA TYR A 546 25.36 4.04 21.40
C TYR A 546 25.21 2.57 21.74
N PHE A 547 26.34 1.89 21.89
CA PHE A 547 26.40 0.55 22.45
C PHE A 547 26.58 0.66 23.96
N GLU A 548 25.60 0.13 24.71
CA GLU A 548 25.69 -0.03 26.16
C GLU A 548 26.86 -0.98 26.49
N LYS A 549 27.52 -0.75 27.63
CA LYS A 549 28.61 -1.65 28.03
C LYS A 549 28.01 -3.00 28.44
N PRO A 550 28.67 -4.14 28.17
CA PRO A 550 28.18 -5.46 28.54
C PRO A 550 27.81 -5.61 30.02
N GLY A 551 28.50 -4.91 30.92
CA GLY A 551 28.18 -4.88 32.35
C GLY A 551 26.87 -4.16 32.67
N GLU A 552 26.60 -3.03 32.02
CA GLU A 552 25.37 -2.24 32.20
C GLU A 552 24.12 -3.03 31.74
N VAL A 553 24.27 -3.80 30.66
CA VAL A 553 23.23 -4.70 30.14
C VAL A 553 23.01 -5.91 31.06
N ALA A 554 24.06 -6.43 31.67
CA ALA A 554 23.96 -7.56 32.60
C ALA A 554 23.20 -7.18 33.88
N ASP A 555 23.45 -5.99 34.41
CA ASP A 555 22.73 -5.44 35.58
C ASP A 555 21.25 -5.21 35.25
N LEU A 556 20.95 -4.61 34.09
CA LEU A 556 19.58 -4.41 33.62
C LEU A 556 18.85 -5.75 33.37
N MET A 557 19.54 -6.75 32.81
CA MET A 557 18.98 -8.10 32.63
C MET A 557 18.75 -8.81 33.96
N ALA A 558 19.55 -8.53 35.00
CA ALA A 558 19.37 -9.07 36.33
C ALA A 558 18.13 -8.48 37.03
N GLU A 559 17.87 -7.19 36.90
CA GLU A 559 16.67 -6.53 37.47
C GLU A 559 15.35 -6.96 36.80
N VAL A 560 15.41 -7.47 35.56
CA VAL A 560 14.23 -7.82 34.75
C VAL A 560 14.06 -9.36 34.61
N GLN A 561 14.76 -10.17 35.42
CA GLN A 561 14.64 -11.64 35.37
C GLN A 561 13.21 -12.13 35.64
N ILE A 562 12.88 -13.26 35.01
CA ILE A 562 11.59 -13.96 35.18
C ILE A 562 11.53 -14.47 36.62
N THR A 563 10.52 -14.07 37.39
CA THR A 563 10.25 -14.70 38.69
C THR A 563 9.51 -16.04 38.50
N GLU A 564 9.69 -17.00 39.41
CA GLU A 564 9.15 -18.38 39.27
C GLU A 564 7.61 -18.42 39.08
N GLU A 565 6.90 -17.43 39.62
CA GLU A 565 5.44 -17.27 39.46
C GLU A 565 5.05 -16.70 38.08
N GLU A 566 5.87 -15.82 37.50
CA GLU A 566 5.70 -15.28 36.14
C GLU A 566 5.90 -16.37 35.07
N ALA A 567 6.77 -17.34 35.33
CA ALA A 567 6.98 -18.50 34.46
C ALA A 567 5.79 -19.48 34.50
N LEU A 568 5.05 -19.54 35.61
CA LEU A 568 3.84 -20.37 35.75
C LEU A 568 2.64 -19.74 35.02
N GLN A 569 2.49 -18.42 35.09
CA GLN A 569 1.42 -17.68 34.38
C GLN A 569 1.68 -17.54 32.87
N GLN A 570 2.95 -17.53 32.42
CA GLN A 570 3.31 -17.58 31.00
C GLN A 570 2.81 -18.83 30.24
N LYS A 571 2.44 -19.91 30.94
CA LYS A 571 1.89 -21.11 30.32
C LYS A 571 0.44 -20.95 29.84
N GLU A 572 -0.28 -19.93 30.31
CA GLU A 572 -1.66 -19.65 29.87
C GLU A 572 -1.73 -18.75 28.63
N ASP A 573 -0.60 -18.19 28.18
CA ASP A 573 -0.51 -17.58 26.84
C ASP A 573 -0.61 -18.72 25.82
N ILE A 574 -1.83 -18.97 25.32
CA ILE A 574 -2.13 -19.92 24.25
C ILE A 574 -1.30 -19.51 23.02
N ALA A 575 -0.10 -20.08 22.92
CA ALA A 575 0.59 -20.25 21.66
C ALA A 575 -0.33 -21.04 20.74
N ALA A 576 -0.50 -20.56 19.51
CA ALA A 576 -1.33 -21.14 18.46
C ALA A 576 -1.54 -22.65 18.64
N ASP A 577 -2.73 -23.04 19.10
CA ASP A 577 -3.07 -24.44 19.26
C ASP A 577 -3.19 -25.06 17.86
N PRO A 578 -2.39 -26.09 17.54
CA PRO A 578 -2.70 -26.94 16.40
C PRO A 578 -4.11 -27.47 16.65
N LEU A 579 -4.99 -27.40 15.65
CA LEU A 579 -6.41 -27.78 15.72
C LEU A 579 -6.67 -29.28 16.04
N GLU A 580 -5.74 -29.95 16.71
CA GLU A 580 -5.73 -31.38 16.99
C GLU A 580 -6.53 -31.76 18.24
N ASN A 581 -6.79 -30.85 19.20
CA ASN A 581 -7.49 -31.16 20.46
C ASN A 581 -8.69 -30.23 20.77
N MET A 582 -9.64 -30.15 19.84
CA MET A 582 -10.85 -29.29 19.93
C MET A 582 -11.85 -29.63 21.06
N GLU A 583 -11.83 -30.82 21.66
CA GLU A 583 -12.90 -31.26 22.56
C GLU A 583 -12.60 -31.05 24.06
N ASP A 584 -11.33 -30.92 24.46
CA ASP A 584 -10.93 -30.89 25.88
C ASP A 584 -10.78 -29.48 26.48
N TYR A 585 -10.61 -28.43 25.65
CA TYR A 585 -10.22 -27.07 26.09
C TYR A 585 -11.22 -25.94 25.81
N TYR A 586 -12.32 -26.21 25.11
CA TYR A 586 -13.24 -25.15 24.69
C TYR A 586 -14.47 -25.05 25.59
N GLN A 587 -14.55 -23.97 26.37
CA GLN A 587 -15.77 -23.53 27.05
C GLN A 587 -16.51 -22.53 26.14
N LEU A 588 -17.82 -22.73 25.96
CA LEU A 588 -18.68 -21.74 25.29
C LEU A 588 -18.82 -20.52 26.20
N TYR A 589 -18.23 -19.39 25.79
CA TYR A 589 -18.46 -18.10 26.43
C TYR A 589 -19.73 -17.47 25.89
N GLU A 590 -20.53 -16.87 26.78
CA GLU A 590 -21.63 -16.02 26.36
C GLU A 590 -21.07 -14.72 25.79
N MET A 591 -21.71 -14.17 24.74
CA MET A 591 -21.20 -12.97 24.06
C MET A 591 -21.10 -11.75 24.98
N GLN A 592 -21.88 -11.72 26.07
CA GLN A 592 -21.85 -10.65 27.06
C GLN A 592 -20.52 -10.59 27.86
N ASP A 593 -19.79 -11.70 27.93
CA ASP A 593 -18.53 -11.80 28.68
C ASP A 593 -17.30 -11.58 27.77
N LEU A 594 -17.52 -11.28 26.49
CA LEU A 594 -16.47 -11.15 25.48
C LEU A 594 -16.05 -9.70 25.25
N VAL A 595 -14.75 -9.45 25.34
CA VAL A 595 -14.09 -8.24 24.83
C VAL A 595 -13.47 -8.57 23.47
N VAL A 596 -14.02 -7.97 22.42
CA VAL A 596 -13.56 -8.18 21.04
C VAL A 596 -12.67 -7.00 20.64
N VAL A 597 -11.42 -7.27 20.28
CA VAL A 597 -10.47 -6.26 19.77
C VAL A 597 -10.31 -6.46 18.26
N HIS A 598 -10.71 -5.46 17.48
CA HIS A 598 -10.69 -5.50 16.01
C HIS A 598 -10.02 -4.26 15.41
N SER A 599 -9.37 -4.42 14.25
CA SER A 599 -8.78 -3.31 13.50
C SER A 599 -9.77 -2.75 12.48
N TYR A 600 -9.77 -1.44 12.23
CA TYR A 600 -10.58 -0.85 11.16
C TYR A 600 -10.25 -1.50 9.80
N ASP A 601 -11.22 -2.17 9.18
CA ASP A 601 -11.08 -2.84 7.88
C ASP A 601 -11.99 -2.21 6.82
N GLY A 602 -12.24 -0.90 6.94
CA GLY A 602 -13.05 -0.19 5.97
C GLY A 602 -14.46 -0.79 5.95
N ASP A 603 -15.02 -1.09 4.78
CA ASP A 603 -16.45 -1.39 4.71
C ASP A 603 -16.86 -2.70 5.39
N GLN A 604 -15.91 -3.59 5.71
CA GLN A 604 -16.17 -4.81 6.47
C GLN A 604 -16.55 -4.55 7.94
N ASP A 605 -16.21 -3.38 8.48
CA ASP A 605 -16.59 -2.98 9.82
C ASP A 605 -18.13 -3.02 10.02
N GLU A 606 -18.90 -2.88 8.94
CA GLU A 606 -20.36 -3.00 8.99
C GLU A 606 -20.84 -4.42 9.33
N HIS A 607 -20.19 -5.48 8.83
CA HIS A 607 -20.53 -6.86 9.23
C HIS A 607 -20.16 -7.13 10.66
N VAL A 608 -18.98 -6.68 11.10
CA VAL A 608 -18.56 -6.85 12.49
C VAL A 608 -19.59 -6.26 13.44
N LEU A 609 -20.17 -5.10 13.12
CA LEU A 609 -21.25 -4.50 13.90
C LEU A 609 -22.56 -5.32 13.87
N GLU A 610 -22.92 -5.91 12.74
CA GLU A 610 -24.13 -6.75 12.63
C GLU A 610 -23.98 -8.15 13.24
N GLU A 611 -22.79 -8.73 13.19
CA GLU A 611 -22.46 -10.05 13.76
C GLU A 611 -22.28 -9.97 15.28
N VAL A 612 -21.42 -9.05 15.74
CA VAL A 612 -21.07 -8.92 17.16
C VAL A 612 -22.19 -8.26 17.95
N LYS A 613 -22.99 -7.39 17.33
CA LYS A 613 -24.05 -6.59 17.96
C LYS A 613 -23.64 -5.95 19.31
N PRO A 614 -22.55 -5.16 19.33
CA PRO A 614 -21.98 -4.67 20.57
C PRO A 614 -22.87 -3.60 21.25
N ARG A 615 -22.91 -3.64 22.59
CA ARG A 615 -23.56 -2.60 23.41
C ARG A 615 -22.60 -1.43 23.65
N TYR A 616 -21.33 -1.74 23.91
CA TYR A 616 -20.28 -0.76 24.15
C TYR A 616 -19.26 -0.81 23.02
N ILE A 617 -18.99 0.35 22.42
CA ILE A 617 -17.97 0.50 21.38
C ILE A 617 -16.92 1.46 21.90
N ILE A 618 -15.67 1.00 21.97
CA ILE A 618 -14.52 1.83 22.35
C ILE A 618 -13.68 2.08 21.10
N MET A 619 -13.67 3.32 20.64
CA MET A 619 -12.79 3.77 19.57
C MET A 619 -11.46 4.20 20.18
N TYR A 620 -10.45 3.33 20.09
CA TYR A 620 -9.11 3.60 20.65
C TYR A 620 -8.37 4.72 19.89
N GLU A 621 -8.64 4.82 18.60
CA GLU A 621 -8.16 5.89 17.71
C GLU A 621 -9.32 6.43 16.88
N PRO A 622 -9.30 7.74 16.56
CA PRO A 622 -10.40 8.39 15.87
C PRO A 622 -10.41 8.06 14.37
N ASP A 623 -11.55 7.57 13.87
CA ASP A 623 -11.80 7.43 12.44
C ASP A 623 -13.18 7.99 12.05
N ALA A 624 -13.18 8.93 11.11
CA ALA A 624 -14.39 9.63 10.69
C ALA A 624 -15.38 8.71 9.92
N ALA A 625 -14.86 7.72 9.19
CA ALA A 625 -15.69 6.79 8.43
C ALA A 625 -16.41 5.82 9.38
N PHE A 626 -15.69 5.25 10.35
CA PHE A 626 -16.27 4.35 11.34
C PHE A 626 -17.31 5.04 12.24
N ILE A 627 -17.07 6.29 12.68
CA ILE A 627 -18.07 7.07 13.45
C ILE A 627 -19.40 7.12 12.70
N ARG A 628 -19.38 7.42 11.40
CA ARG A 628 -20.59 7.47 10.57
C ARG A 628 -21.24 6.10 10.40
N ARG A 629 -20.46 5.03 10.31
CA ARG A 629 -21.01 3.66 10.27
C ARG A 629 -21.73 3.31 11.57
N VAL A 630 -21.19 3.70 12.72
CA VAL A 630 -21.87 3.52 14.02
C VAL A 630 -23.18 4.32 14.07
N GLU A 631 -23.19 5.55 13.55
CA GLU A 631 -24.44 6.34 13.42
C GLU A 631 -25.48 5.63 12.53
N VAL A 632 -25.05 5.08 11.39
CA VAL A 632 -25.91 4.33 10.45
C VAL A 632 -26.43 3.06 11.09
N TYR A 633 -25.56 2.25 11.70
CA TYR A 633 -25.87 1.00 12.39
C TYR A 633 -26.90 1.20 13.52
N ARG A 634 -26.74 2.29 14.27
CA ARG A 634 -27.69 2.65 15.32
C ARG A 634 -29.00 3.16 14.76
N SER A 635 -28.96 3.98 13.71
CA SER A 635 -30.19 4.53 13.12
C SER A 635 -31.01 3.48 12.37
N SER A 636 -30.36 2.40 11.90
CA SER A 636 -31.02 1.24 11.29
C SER A 636 -31.75 0.36 12.31
N HIS A 637 -31.31 0.37 13.59
CA HIS A 637 -31.88 -0.45 14.65
C HIS A 637 -32.50 0.42 15.77
N ASN A 638 -33.82 0.42 15.90
CA ASN A 638 -34.49 1.29 16.88
C ASN A 638 -34.38 0.78 18.33
N ASP A 639 -34.23 -0.53 18.49
CA ASP A 639 -34.26 -1.20 19.79
C ASP A 639 -32.87 -1.17 20.48
N ARG A 640 -31.79 -1.03 19.69
CA ARG A 640 -30.40 -1.09 20.16
C ARG A 640 -29.92 0.19 20.85
N ASN A 641 -29.46 0.07 22.10
CA ASN A 641 -28.81 1.16 22.83
C ASN A 641 -27.29 0.99 22.86
N VAL A 642 -26.61 1.67 21.96
CA VAL A 642 -25.14 1.67 21.85
C VAL A 642 -24.53 2.87 22.57
N ARG A 643 -23.55 2.64 23.45
CA ARG A 643 -22.72 3.66 24.10
C ARG A 643 -21.33 3.66 23.46
N VAL A 644 -20.85 4.83 23.08
CA VAL A 644 -19.59 4.97 22.32
C VAL A 644 -18.59 5.77 23.14
N TYR A 645 -17.43 5.18 23.41
CA TYR A 645 -16.29 5.85 24.01
C TYR A 645 -15.30 6.23 22.92
N PHE A 646 -14.89 7.50 22.90
CA PHE A 646 -14.01 8.06 21.89
C PHE A 646 -12.74 8.57 22.55
N LEU A 647 -11.61 7.88 22.33
CA LEU A 647 -10.32 8.25 22.88
C LEU A 647 -9.45 8.93 21.82
N TYR A 648 -8.82 10.05 22.19
CA TYR A 648 -7.82 10.71 21.34
C TYR A 648 -6.76 11.40 22.19
N TYR A 649 -5.55 11.54 21.66
CA TYR A 649 -4.52 12.35 22.32
C TYR A 649 -4.73 13.85 22.05
N GLY A 650 -4.93 14.64 23.10
CA GLY A 650 -5.07 16.10 23.00
C GLY A 650 -3.77 16.79 22.57
N GLY A 651 -3.84 17.75 21.65
CA GLY A 651 -2.69 18.50 21.16
C GLY A 651 -1.67 17.64 20.38
N SER A 652 -2.10 16.49 19.87
CA SER A 652 -1.26 15.52 19.18
C SER A 652 -1.43 15.57 17.66
N VAL A 653 -0.53 14.87 16.96
CA VAL A 653 -0.64 14.64 15.51
C VAL A 653 -1.90 13.82 15.15
N GLU A 654 -2.38 12.94 16.03
CA GLU A 654 -3.59 12.15 15.81
C GLU A 654 -4.83 13.04 15.71
N GLU A 655 -5.01 13.96 16.66
CA GLU A 655 -6.12 14.93 16.66
C GLU A 655 -6.06 15.84 15.42
N GLN A 656 -4.89 16.41 15.12
CA GLN A 656 -4.71 17.29 13.97
C GLN A 656 -4.99 16.56 12.65
N ARG A 657 -4.58 15.28 12.53
CA ARG A 657 -4.87 14.44 11.36
C ARG A 657 -6.37 14.20 11.21
N TYR A 658 -7.06 13.87 12.29
CA TYR A 658 -8.51 13.68 12.28
C TYR A 658 -9.25 14.95 11.85
N LEU A 659 -8.96 16.10 12.49
CA LEU A 659 -9.57 17.38 12.16
C LEU A 659 -9.26 17.82 10.73
N SER A 660 -8.04 17.61 10.25
CA SER A 660 -7.64 17.95 8.87
C SER A 660 -8.38 17.10 7.85
N SER A 661 -8.56 15.80 8.12
CA SER A 661 -9.33 14.90 7.25
C SER A 661 -10.79 15.36 7.13
N VAL A 662 -11.44 15.68 8.26
CA VAL A 662 -12.83 16.14 8.28
C VAL A 662 -12.99 17.49 7.57
N ARG A 663 -12.07 18.43 7.81
CA ARG A 663 -12.07 19.75 7.13
C ARG A 663 -11.92 19.59 5.62
N ARG A 664 -10.95 18.77 5.19
CA ARG A 664 -10.68 18.52 3.77
C ARG A 664 -11.88 17.91 3.05
N GLU A 665 -12.53 16.93 3.66
CA GLU A 665 -13.73 16.31 3.11
C GLU A 665 -14.88 17.33 2.99
N LYS A 666 -15.11 18.13 4.03
CA LYS A 666 -16.11 19.21 4.02
C LYS A 666 -15.83 20.22 2.90
N ASP A 667 -14.58 20.66 2.77
CA ASP A 667 -14.16 21.60 1.74
C ASP A 667 -14.31 20.98 0.34
N ALA A 668 -14.02 19.69 0.19
CA ALA A 668 -14.17 18.97 -1.06
C ALA A 668 -15.63 18.92 -1.51
N PHE A 669 -16.55 18.48 -0.65
CA PHE A 669 -17.98 18.50 -0.95
C PHE A 669 -18.51 19.91 -1.21
N THR A 670 -18.04 20.92 -0.47
CA THR A 670 -18.44 22.31 -0.70
C THR A 670 -18.01 22.81 -2.09
N LYS A 671 -16.80 22.46 -2.53
CA LYS A 671 -16.32 22.76 -3.89
C LYS A 671 -17.16 22.04 -4.95
N LEU A 672 -17.47 20.75 -4.76
CA LEU A 672 -18.30 19.97 -5.68
C LEU A 672 -19.72 20.54 -5.81
N ILE A 673 -20.33 20.96 -4.70
CA ILE A 673 -21.66 21.57 -4.72
C ILE A 673 -21.64 22.89 -5.50
N LYS A 674 -20.60 23.72 -5.31
CA LYS A 674 -20.42 24.97 -6.05
C LYS A 674 -20.21 24.73 -7.54
N GLU A 675 -19.33 23.79 -7.90
CA GLU A 675 -19.09 23.42 -9.30
C GLU A 675 -20.39 22.91 -9.94
N ARG A 676 -21.09 21.99 -9.26
CA ARG A 676 -22.40 21.47 -9.72
C ARG A 676 -23.45 22.55 -9.92
N ALA A 677 -23.52 23.54 -9.04
CA ALA A 677 -24.44 24.67 -9.20
C ALA A 677 -24.06 25.58 -10.38
N SER A 678 -22.76 25.70 -10.68
CA SER A 678 -22.26 26.52 -11.80
C SER A 678 -22.26 25.80 -13.16
N MET A 679 -22.42 24.47 -13.18
CA MET A 679 -22.47 23.68 -14.41
C MET A 679 -23.76 24.00 -15.20
N SER A 680 -23.63 24.76 -16.29
CA SER A 680 -24.66 24.80 -17.33
C SER A 680 -24.59 23.50 -18.13
N LEU A 681 -25.52 22.59 -17.86
CA LEU A 681 -25.61 21.30 -18.55
C LEU A 681 -26.04 21.47 -20.01
N VAL A 682 -25.10 21.83 -20.87
CA VAL A 682 -25.16 21.53 -22.32
C VAL A 682 -24.04 20.53 -22.62
N MET A 683 -24.12 19.36 -22.00
CA MET A 683 -23.41 18.19 -22.51
C MET A 683 -24.26 17.60 -23.64
N THR A 684 -24.09 18.11 -24.86
CA THR A 684 -24.61 17.42 -26.05
C THR A 684 -23.81 16.13 -26.20
N VAL A 685 -24.37 15.05 -25.68
CA VAL A 685 -23.86 13.67 -25.85
C VAL A 685 -24.17 13.16 -27.27
N ASP A 686 -24.21 14.04 -28.25
CA ASP A 686 -24.29 13.64 -29.64
C ASP A 686 -22.91 13.11 -30.02
N PRO A 687 -22.77 11.81 -30.39
CA PRO A 687 -21.50 11.23 -30.80
C PRO A 687 -20.93 11.87 -32.08
N HIS A 688 -21.66 12.83 -32.67
CA HIS A 688 -21.32 13.56 -33.89
C HIS A 688 -21.43 15.09 -33.72
N GLY A 689 -21.42 15.62 -32.48
CA GLY A 689 -21.86 17.01 -32.24
C GLY A 689 -21.08 17.74 -31.16
N ILE A 690 -19.75 17.69 -31.24
CA ILE A 690 -18.73 18.74 -31.10
C ILE A 690 -17.43 17.93 -31.14
N GLU A 691 -17.00 17.60 -32.36
CA GLU A 691 -15.66 17.08 -32.61
C GLU A 691 -14.65 18.11 -32.06
N ASP A 692 -13.59 17.62 -31.43
CA ASP A 692 -12.44 18.46 -31.09
C ASP A 692 -12.02 19.22 -32.37
N PRO A 693 -11.89 20.56 -32.37
CA PRO A 693 -11.52 21.31 -33.58
C PRO A 693 -10.26 20.77 -34.28
N GLN A 694 -9.40 20.05 -33.55
CA GLN A 694 -8.23 19.34 -34.08
C GLN A 694 -8.58 18.01 -34.79
N GLU A 695 -9.61 17.27 -34.37
CA GLU A 695 -10.04 16.03 -35.05
C GLU A 695 -10.79 16.31 -36.37
N ALA A 696 -11.60 17.37 -36.41
CA ALA A 696 -12.28 17.82 -37.63
C ALA A 696 -11.29 18.32 -38.71
N PHE A 697 -10.18 18.92 -38.28
CA PHE A 697 -9.09 19.34 -39.16
C PHE A 697 -8.39 18.15 -39.83
N LEU A 698 -8.15 17.05 -39.11
CA LEU A 698 -7.46 15.88 -39.66
C LEU A 698 -8.31 15.08 -40.66
N ARG A 699 -9.64 15.04 -40.50
CA ARG A 699 -10.55 14.43 -41.49
C ARG A 699 -10.60 15.22 -42.81
N THR A 700 -10.51 16.55 -42.75
CA THR A 700 -10.53 17.40 -43.96
C THR A 700 -9.21 17.34 -44.74
N VAL A 701 -8.09 17.04 -44.08
CA VAL A 701 -6.78 16.87 -44.73
C VAL A 701 -6.72 15.58 -45.56
N ASN A 702 -7.36 14.49 -45.11
CA ASN A 702 -7.41 13.21 -45.86
C ASN A 702 -8.26 13.27 -47.15
N THR A 703 -9.08 14.31 -47.34
CA THR A 703 -9.93 14.43 -48.54
C THR A 703 -9.45 15.49 -49.53
N ARG A 704 -8.38 16.26 -49.23
CA ARG A 704 -8.06 17.48 -50.00
C ARG A 704 -6.58 17.76 -50.32
N ILE A 705 -5.69 16.76 -50.35
CA ILE A 705 -4.32 16.97 -50.85
C ILE A 705 -4.08 16.23 -52.19
N ALA A 706 -4.17 17.03 -53.26
CA ALA A 706 -3.42 16.94 -54.52
C ALA A 706 -3.53 15.67 -55.41
N GLY A 707 -4.36 15.80 -56.47
CA GLY A 707 -3.93 15.51 -57.85
C GLY A 707 -3.68 14.06 -58.26
N GLY A 708 -4.74 13.38 -58.72
CA GLY A 708 -4.67 12.52 -59.91
C GLY A 708 -3.72 11.31 -59.86
N GLY A 709 -3.77 10.51 -58.79
CA GLY A 709 -3.16 9.19 -58.75
C GLY A 709 -4.06 8.21 -58.01
N LYS A 710 -4.37 7.06 -58.62
CA LYS A 710 -5.15 5.98 -58.00
C LYS A 710 -4.38 5.40 -56.80
N LEU A 711 -4.62 5.91 -55.60
CA LEU A 711 -4.34 5.17 -54.38
C LEU A 711 -5.61 4.38 -54.07
N ALA A 712 -5.49 3.06 -54.12
CA ALA A 712 -6.50 2.16 -53.61
C ALA A 712 -6.69 2.46 -52.13
N ALA A 713 -7.72 3.22 -51.79
CA ALA A 713 -8.28 3.19 -50.45
C ALA A 713 -8.60 1.73 -50.16
N THR A 714 -7.79 1.09 -49.31
CA THR A 714 -8.18 -0.16 -48.68
C THR A 714 -9.51 0.11 -47.98
N ALA A 715 -10.56 -0.62 -48.36
CA ALA A 715 -11.92 -0.42 -47.85
C ALA A 715 -12.07 -0.78 -46.36
N GLU A 716 -11.00 -1.26 -45.73
CA GLU A 716 -11.01 -1.75 -44.35
C GLU A 716 -10.46 -0.69 -43.38
N PRO A 717 -11.08 -0.54 -42.18
CA PRO A 717 -10.59 0.39 -41.17
C PRO A 717 -9.20 -0.05 -40.66
N PRO A 718 -8.31 0.90 -40.33
CA PRO A 718 -6.95 0.58 -39.90
C PRO A 718 -6.97 -0.23 -38.60
N ARG A 719 -6.37 -1.42 -38.58
CA ARG A 719 -6.31 -2.31 -37.40
C ARG A 719 -4.90 -2.43 -36.79
N VAL A 720 -4.80 -2.53 -35.48
CA VAL A 720 -3.53 -2.76 -34.77
C VAL A 720 -3.69 -3.98 -33.88
N VAL A 721 -2.79 -4.94 -34.00
CA VAL A 721 -2.75 -6.08 -33.10
C VAL A 721 -1.91 -5.68 -31.88
N VAL A 722 -2.50 -5.82 -30.69
CA VAL A 722 -1.91 -5.36 -29.42
C VAL A 722 -1.80 -6.53 -28.46
N ASP A 723 -0.66 -6.64 -27.80
CA ASP A 723 -0.47 -7.65 -26.75
C ASP A 723 -1.45 -7.42 -25.57
N VAL A 724 -2.08 -8.48 -25.08
CA VAL A 724 -3.05 -8.39 -23.96
C VAL A 724 -2.42 -7.82 -22.67
N ARG A 725 -1.10 -7.95 -22.45
CA ARG A 725 -0.37 -7.36 -21.31
C ARG A 725 -0.23 -5.86 -21.43
N GLU A 726 -0.25 -5.34 -22.64
CA GLU A 726 -0.04 -3.93 -22.93
C GLU A 726 -1.29 -3.08 -22.70
N PHE A 727 -2.46 -3.69 -22.48
CA PHE A 727 -3.66 -2.99 -21.99
C PHE A 727 -3.49 -2.36 -20.60
N ARG A 728 -2.37 -2.59 -19.90
CA ARG A 728 -2.02 -1.82 -18.71
C ARG A 728 -1.63 -0.38 -19.02
N SER A 729 -1.23 -0.08 -20.26
CA SER A 729 -0.85 1.26 -20.69
C SER A 729 -2.05 2.07 -21.21
N SER A 730 -1.87 3.38 -21.31
CA SER A 730 -2.89 4.31 -21.83
C SER A 730 -3.04 4.27 -23.35
N LEU A 731 -2.06 3.73 -24.06
CA LEU A 731 -1.96 3.83 -25.52
C LEU A 731 -3.09 3.08 -26.27
N PRO A 732 -3.52 1.86 -25.89
CA PRO A 732 -4.63 1.18 -26.56
C PRO A 732 -5.93 1.99 -26.54
N SER A 733 -6.23 2.68 -25.43
CA SER A 733 -7.40 3.56 -25.30
C SER A 733 -7.34 4.75 -26.26
N LEU A 734 -6.13 5.29 -26.50
CA LEU A 734 -5.90 6.41 -27.42
C LEU A 734 -5.93 5.98 -28.89
N LEU A 735 -5.40 4.80 -29.22
CA LEU A 735 -5.47 4.23 -30.57
C LEU A 735 -6.92 4.03 -31.00
N HIS A 736 -7.75 3.48 -30.11
CA HIS A 736 -9.18 3.36 -30.35
C HIS A 736 -9.88 4.74 -30.44
N GLY A 737 -9.46 5.71 -29.61
CA GLY A 737 -9.92 7.10 -29.72
C GLY A 737 -9.70 7.68 -31.14
N ARG A 738 -8.56 7.38 -31.76
CA ARG A 738 -8.24 7.76 -33.15
C ARG A 738 -8.88 6.87 -34.23
N SER A 739 -9.96 6.15 -33.90
CA SER A 739 -10.69 5.30 -34.85
C SER A 739 -9.87 4.16 -35.45
N MET A 740 -8.81 3.70 -34.77
CA MET A 740 -8.09 2.48 -35.14
C MET A 740 -8.75 1.28 -34.45
N VAL A 741 -8.91 0.17 -35.18
CA VAL A 741 -9.45 -1.07 -34.63
C VAL A 741 -8.36 -1.77 -33.82
N VAL A 742 -8.50 -1.77 -32.51
CA VAL A 742 -7.57 -2.44 -31.59
C VAL A 742 -7.97 -3.91 -31.45
N VAL A 743 -7.08 -4.82 -31.85
CA VAL A 743 -7.30 -6.27 -31.77
C VAL A 743 -6.39 -6.84 -30.67
N PRO A 744 -6.95 -7.21 -29.50
CA PRO A 744 -6.17 -7.83 -28.43
C PRO A 744 -5.77 -9.27 -28.81
N CYS A 745 -4.48 -9.59 -28.72
CA CYS A 745 -3.93 -10.93 -28.94
C CYS A 745 -2.82 -11.20 -27.93
N MET A 746 -2.58 -12.46 -27.55
CA MET A 746 -1.41 -12.79 -26.73
C MET A 746 -0.22 -12.98 -27.67
N LEU A 747 0.74 -12.04 -27.65
CA LEU A 747 1.88 -12.04 -28.55
C LEU A 747 3.12 -12.58 -27.84
N THR A 748 3.89 -13.40 -28.55
CA THR A 748 5.20 -13.86 -28.07
C THR A 748 6.31 -12.86 -28.39
N VAL A 749 6.16 -12.09 -29.46
CA VAL A 749 7.19 -11.20 -30.01
C VAL A 749 6.61 -9.80 -30.25
N GLY A 750 7.14 -8.80 -29.55
CA GLY A 750 6.72 -7.40 -29.61
C GLY A 750 5.40 -7.10 -28.89
N ASP A 751 5.11 -5.80 -28.73
CA ASP A 751 3.93 -5.31 -28.02
C ASP A 751 2.81 -4.87 -28.98
N TYR A 752 3.18 -4.26 -30.11
CA TYR A 752 2.25 -3.78 -31.14
C TYR A 752 2.71 -4.23 -32.52
N ILE A 753 1.78 -4.77 -33.31
CA ILE A 753 2.03 -5.14 -34.70
C ILE A 753 1.18 -4.22 -35.57
N LEU A 754 1.87 -3.36 -36.33
CA LEU A 754 1.26 -2.32 -37.17
C LEU A 754 1.01 -2.82 -38.60
N SER A 755 1.88 -3.70 -39.10
CA SER A 755 1.75 -4.34 -40.42
C SER A 755 2.39 -5.73 -40.38
N PRO A 756 2.21 -6.58 -41.40
CA PRO A 756 2.91 -7.87 -41.48
C PRO A 756 4.44 -7.74 -41.42
N ASN A 757 4.98 -6.55 -41.72
CA ASN A 757 6.41 -6.28 -41.70
C ASN A 757 6.88 -5.55 -40.43
N ILE A 758 6.00 -4.75 -39.82
CA ILE A 758 6.33 -3.80 -38.75
C ILE A 758 5.87 -4.34 -37.39
N CYS A 759 6.84 -4.60 -36.53
CA CYS A 759 6.66 -4.94 -35.13
C CYS A 759 7.25 -3.82 -34.26
N VAL A 760 6.57 -3.45 -33.19
CA VAL A 760 6.97 -2.38 -32.26
C VAL A 760 7.06 -2.95 -30.85
N GLU A 761 8.21 -2.77 -30.22
CA GLU A 761 8.38 -2.93 -28.77
C GLU A 761 8.31 -1.54 -28.12
N ARG A 762 7.40 -1.36 -27.16
CA ARG A 762 7.23 -0.10 -26.43
C ARG A 762 8.00 -0.16 -25.11
N LYS A 763 8.85 0.83 -24.86
CA LYS A 763 9.53 1.02 -23.56
C LYS A 763 9.28 2.43 -23.03
N SER A 764 8.82 2.51 -21.77
CA SER A 764 8.94 3.74 -21.00
C SER A 764 10.42 4.01 -20.66
N ILE A 765 10.77 5.24 -20.28
CA ILE A 765 12.16 5.59 -19.93
C ILE A 765 12.70 4.72 -18.77
N SER A 766 11.88 4.48 -17.74
CA SER A 766 12.28 3.64 -16.60
C SER A 766 12.50 2.19 -17.03
N ASP A 767 11.61 1.66 -17.87
CA ASP A 767 11.72 0.28 -18.37
C ASP A 767 12.89 0.13 -19.34
N LEU A 768 13.20 1.17 -20.12
CA LEU A 768 14.37 1.21 -20.98
C LEU A 768 15.65 1.11 -20.14
N ILE A 769 15.76 1.91 -19.07
CA ILE A 769 16.92 1.88 -18.19
C ILE A 769 17.05 0.52 -17.48
N SER A 770 15.94 -0.04 -16.98
CA SER A 770 15.96 -1.37 -16.34
C SER A 770 16.34 -2.46 -17.33
N SER A 771 15.70 -2.50 -18.49
CA SER A 771 15.94 -3.53 -19.51
C SER A 771 17.36 -3.50 -20.09
N PHE A 772 18.02 -2.32 -20.10
CA PHE A 772 19.44 -2.21 -20.41
C PHE A 772 20.37 -2.69 -19.29
N LYS A 773 19.97 -2.57 -18.02
CA LYS A 773 20.73 -3.12 -16.88
C LYS A 773 20.65 -4.65 -16.86
N ASP A 774 19.46 -5.18 -17.14
CA ASP A 774 19.18 -6.62 -17.07
C ASP A 774 19.55 -7.35 -18.38
N GLY A 775 19.90 -6.61 -19.44
CA GLY A 775 20.22 -7.17 -20.77
C GLY A 775 19.00 -7.67 -21.57
N ARG A 776 17.79 -7.67 -20.97
CA ARG A 776 16.54 -8.14 -21.57
C ARG A 776 16.25 -7.53 -22.94
N LEU A 777 16.48 -6.22 -23.11
CA LEU A 777 16.17 -5.52 -24.36
C LEU A 777 16.93 -6.11 -25.57
N TYR A 778 18.15 -6.60 -25.36
CA TYR A 778 18.96 -7.19 -26.42
C TYR A 778 18.32 -8.49 -26.94
N SER A 779 17.91 -9.37 -26.02
CA SER A 779 17.20 -10.61 -26.38
C SER A 779 15.85 -10.35 -27.05
N GLN A 780 15.11 -9.33 -26.60
CA GLN A 780 13.86 -8.92 -27.24
C GLN A 780 14.10 -8.42 -28.67
N ALA A 781 15.13 -7.61 -28.89
CA ALA A 781 15.50 -7.18 -30.23
C ALA A 781 15.86 -8.37 -31.13
N GLU A 782 16.66 -9.32 -30.64
CA GLU A 782 17.02 -10.53 -31.38
C GLU A 782 15.78 -11.32 -31.84
N THR A 783 14.84 -11.58 -30.94
CA THR A 783 13.58 -12.29 -31.29
C THR A 783 12.74 -11.52 -32.31
N MET A 784 12.64 -10.19 -32.20
CA MET A 784 11.92 -9.40 -33.19
C MET A 784 12.52 -9.49 -34.59
N PHE A 785 13.85 -9.53 -34.72
CA PHE A 785 14.53 -9.69 -36.02
C PHE A 785 14.35 -11.05 -36.67
N GLN A 786 14.06 -12.09 -35.89
CA GLN A 786 13.81 -13.43 -36.42
C GLN A 786 12.46 -13.51 -37.15
N HIS A 787 11.45 -12.75 -36.70
CA HIS A 787 10.08 -12.86 -37.19
C HIS A 787 9.63 -11.68 -38.07
N TYR A 788 10.19 -10.48 -37.88
CA TYR A 788 9.74 -9.27 -38.58
C TYR A 788 10.86 -8.60 -39.38
N LYS A 789 10.49 -8.05 -40.54
CA LYS A 789 11.43 -7.38 -41.45
C LYS A 789 11.91 -6.03 -40.92
N THR A 790 11.01 -5.29 -40.27
CA THR A 790 11.25 -3.93 -39.77
C THR A 790 10.82 -3.83 -38.31
N PRO A 791 11.65 -4.33 -37.37
CA PRO A 791 11.40 -4.13 -35.96
C PRO A 791 11.71 -2.69 -35.55
N MET A 792 10.87 -2.14 -34.69
CA MET A 792 10.96 -0.79 -34.18
C MET A 792 10.95 -0.78 -32.66
N LEU A 793 11.80 0.03 -32.05
CA LEU A 793 11.79 0.32 -30.62
C LEU A 793 11.12 1.68 -30.43
N LEU A 794 9.94 1.69 -29.81
CA LEU A 794 9.25 2.90 -29.41
C LEU A 794 9.68 3.28 -27.99
N ILE A 795 10.32 4.44 -27.87
CA ILE A 795 10.64 5.06 -26.58
C ILE A 795 9.61 6.15 -26.32
N GLU A 796 8.73 5.90 -25.35
CA GLU A 796 7.64 6.81 -25.00
C GLU A 796 8.00 7.65 -23.77
N PHE A 797 7.79 8.96 -23.86
CA PHE A 797 7.89 9.92 -22.78
C PHE A 797 6.48 10.28 -22.27
N ASP A 798 6.39 10.70 -21.01
CA ASP A 798 5.15 11.28 -20.49
C ASP A 798 5.05 12.74 -20.94
N GLN A 799 3.82 13.20 -21.21
CA GLN A 799 3.51 14.54 -21.72
C GLN A 799 4.11 15.70 -20.89
N ASN A 800 4.36 15.47 -19.60
CA ASN A 800 4.93 16.46 -18.68
C ASN A 800 6.46 16.33 -18.48
N LYS A 801 7.12 15.40 -19.17
CA LYS A 801 8.58 15.20 -19.12
C LYS A 801 9.21 16.04 -20.22
N SER A 802 9.98 17.07 -19.86
CA SER A 802 10.77 17.80 -20.87
C SER A 802 11.82 16.87 -21.49
N PHE A 803 12.12 17.03 -22.76
CA PHE A 803 13.10 16.22 -23.48
C PHE A 803 14.53 16.71 -23.22
N THR A 804 15.36 15.90 -22.55
CA THR A 804 16.84 15.99 -22.61
C THR A 804 17.44 14.63 -22.26
N LEU A 805 18.30 14.09 -23.12
CA LEU A 805 19.12 12.90 -22.85
C LEU A 805 20.41 13.25 -22.09
N GLU A 806 20.59 14.51 -21.70
CA GLU A 806 21.83 15.02 -21.13
C GLU A 806 21.94 14.75 -19.62
N PRO A 807 23.11 14.32 -19.12
CA PRO A 807 23.44 14.37 -17.72
C PRO A 807 23.85 15.80 -17.36
N PHE A 808 22.90 16.68 -17.04
CA PHE A 808 23.20 17.95 -16.37
C PHE A 808 23.50 17.70 -14.88
N ALA A 809 24.63 17.07 -14.60
CA ALA A 809 25.13 16.93 -13.24
C ALA A 809 26.66 16.96 -13.10
N ASP A 810 27.44 17.31 -14.15
CA ASP A 810 28.90 17.42 -13.95
C ASP A 810 29.69 18.38 -14.87
N LEU A 811 29.04 19.35 -15.52
CA LEU A 811 29.76 20.35 -16.32
C LEU A 811 30.17 21.62 -15.54
N SER A 812 30.31 21.53 -14.21
CA SER A 812 30.93 22.60 -13.40
C SER A 812 31.99 22.10 -12.40
N GLY A 813 32.54 20.91 -12.60
CA GLY A 813 33.61 20.37 -11.76
C GLY A 813 34.76 19.85 -12.60
N SER A 814 35.80 20.68 -12.76
CA SER A 814 37.21 20.35 -13.04
C SER A 814 37.54 19.05 -13.80
N LEU A 815 38.30 19.18 -14.90
CA LEU A 815 38.98 18.20 -15.80
C LEU A 815 39.71 16.98 -15.15
N SER A 816 39.18 16.41 -14.08
CA SER A 816 39.77 15.38 -13.23
C SER A 816 38.87 14.16 -13.02
N SER A 817 37.70 14.10 -13.67
CA SER A 817 36.78 12.95 -13.64
C SER A 817 37.02 11.92 -14.75
N VAL A 818 38.26 11.79 -15.24
CA VAL A 818 38.69 10.64 -16.08
C VAL A 818 39.07 9.46 -15.19
N ALA A 819 38.19 9.11 -14.25
CA ALA A 819 38.17 7.80 -13.62
C ALA A 819 37.04 7.00 -14.31
N PRO A 820 37.30 5.77 -14.81
CA PRO A 820 36.36 5.01 -15.64
C PRO A 820 35.12 4.51 -14.87
N THR A 821 34.90 4.95 -13.63
CA THR A 821 33.88 4.43 -12.72
C THR A 821 32.61 5.28 -12.65
N ASN A 822 32.60 6.50 -13.22
CA ASN A 822 31.43 7.39 -13.20
C ASN A 822 30.99 7.77 -14.61
N VAL A 823 30.66 6.75 -15.42
CA VAL A 823 30.13 6.91 -16.78
C VAL A 823 28.68 7.36 -16.70
N SER A 824 28.45 8.66 -16.52
CA SER A 824 27.14 9.28 -16.71
C SER A 824 26.67 9.28 -18.19
N SER A 825 27.43 8.66 -19.11
CA SER A 825 27.07 8.41 -20.51
C SER A 825 26.52 7.00 -20.81
N ASP A 826 26.12 6.24 -19.78
CA ASP A 826 25.77 4.81 -19.88
C ASP A 826 24.54 4.52 -20.77
N LEU A 827 23.47 5.32 -20.73
CA LEU A 827 22.27 5.04 -21.53
C LEU A 827 22.50 5.32 -23.03
N GLN A 828 23.14 6.45 -23.35
CA GLN A 828 23.42 6.83 -24.73
C GLN A 828 24.41 5.85 -25.36
N SER A 829 25.47 5.47 -24.64
CA SER A 829 26.46 4.50 -25.13
C SER A 829 25.84 3.11 -25.34
N LYS A 830 24.97 2.65 -24.43
CA LYS A 830 24.23 1.39 -24.58
C LYS A 830 23.24 1.41 -25.75
N LEU A 831 22.56 2.53 -25.99
CA LEU A 831 21.67 2.69 -27.13
C LEU A 831 22.43 2.71 -28.46
N VAL A 832 23.61 3.35 -28.49
CA VAL A 832 24.53 3.27 -29.63
C VAL A 832 25.01 1.83 -29.84
N LEU A 833 25.37 1.12 -28.77
CA LEU A 833 25.78 -0.29 -28.86
C LEU A 833 24.67 -1.19 -29.42
N LEU A 834 23.42 -0.96 -29.00
CA LEU A 834 22.24 -1.67 -29.50
C LEU A 834 22.04 -1.43 -31.00
N THR A 835 22.15 -0.17 -31.46
CA THR A 835 21.97 0.17 -32.89
C THR A 835 23.14 -0.31 -33.76
N LEU A 836 24.35 -0.41 -33.21
CA LEU A 836 25.49 -1.04 -33.88
C LEU A 836 25.30 -2.55 -34.03
N ALA A 837 24.78 -3.23 -32.99
CA ALA A 837 24.48 -4.66 -33.05
C ALA A 837 23.33 -4.96 -34.02
N PHE A 838 22.31 -4.10 -34.05
CA PHE A 838 21.11 -4.26 -34.86
C PHE A 838 20.93 -3.08 -35.83
N PRO A 839 21.65 -3.04 -36.96
CA PRO A 839 21.68 -1.87 -37.87
C PRO A 839 20.34 -1.57 -38.57
N LYS A 840 19.43 -2.55 -38.61
CA LYS A 840 18.08 -2.40 -39.17
C LYS A 840 17.03 -1.94 -38.14
N LEU A 841 17.40 -1.85 -36.86
CA LEU A 841 16.48 -1.46 -35.78
C LEU A 841 16.15 0.02 -35.93
N ARG A 842 14.87 0.37 -35.98
CA ARG A 842 14.42 1.77 -36.02
C ARG A 842 13.99 2.20 -34.63
N ILE A 843 14.46 3.35 -34.17
CA ILE A 843 14.07 3.91 -32.88
C ILE A 843 13.10 5.05 -33.15
N ILE A 844 11.92 4.98 -32.53
CA ILE A 844 10.90 6.03 -32.54
C ILE A 844 10.91 6.69 -31.18
N TRP A 845 11.00 8.00 -31.16
CA TRP A 845 10.89 8.81 -29.95
C TRP A 845 9.52 9.48 -29.97
N SER A 846 8.74 9.31 -28.90
CA SER A 846 7.43 9.95 -28.80
C SER A 846 7.28 10.68 -27.48
N SER A 847 7.09 12.00 -27.54
CA SER A 847 6.94 12.90 -26.40
C SER A 847 5.71 12.62 -25.54
N SER A 848 4.71 11.93 -26.08
CA SER A 848 3.49 11.56 -25.35
C SER A 848 2.79 10.34 -25.96
N PRO A 849 1.95 9.61 -25.19
CA PRO A 849 1.07 8.59 -25.73
C PRO A 849 0.14 9.12 -26.85
N TYR A 850 -0.25 10.40 -26.76
CA TYR A 850 -1.05 11.06 -27.80
C TYR A 850 -0.29 11.19 -29.11
N GLU A 851 0.98 11.56 -29.08
CA GLU A 851 1.83 11.61 -30.27
C GLU A 851 2.10 10.20 -30.80
N THR A 852 2.30 9.21 -29.92
CA THR A 852 2.53 7.82 -30.34
C THR A 852 1.37 7.31 -31.21
N ALA A 853 0.13 7.56 -30.79
CA ALA A 853 -1.04 7.17 -31.57
C ALA A 853 -1.15 7.92 -32.93
N GLU A 854 -0.61 9.13 -33.04
CA GLU A 854 -0.49 9.85 -34.32
C GLU A 854 0.61 9.26 -35.22
N ILE A 855 1.75 8.90 -34.63
CA ILE A 855 2.85 8.22 -35.33
C ILE A 855 2.35 6.88 -35.87
N PHE A 856 1.62 6.09 -35.08
CA PHE A 856 1.07 4.81 -35.52
C PHE A 856 0.09 5.00 -36.68
N ALA A 857 -0.79 6.00 -36.62
CA ALA A 857 -1.68 6.31 -37.74
C ALA A 857 -0.88 6.65 -39.01
N SER A 858 0.18 7.46 -38.88
CA SER A 858 1.04 7.87 -39.99
C SER A 858 1.81 6.70 -40.61
N LEU A 859 2.41 5.85 -39.79
CA LEU A 859 3.18 4.67 -40.24
C LEU A 859 2.31 3.66 -41.00
N LYS A 860 1.02 3.57 -40.67
CA LYS A 860 0.10 2.64 -41.32
C LYS A 860 -0.41 3.12 -42.69
N THR A 861 -0.30 4.41 -43.01
CA THR A 861 -0.84 4.95 -44.27
C THR A 861 -0.24 4.32 -45.54
N LEU A 862 0.97 3.75 -45.46
CA LEU A 862 1.72 3.20 -46.59
C LEU A 862 1.89 1.68 -46.56
N GLU A 863 1.28 0.99 -45.59
CA GLU A 863 1.51 -0.44 -45.31
C GLU A 863 0.22 -1.26 -45.36
N HIS A 864 0.35 -2.58 -45.52
CA HIS A 864 -0.79 -3.50 -45.48
C HIS A 864 -1.26 -3.75 -44.04
N GLU A 865 -2.54 -4.08 -43.89
CA GLU A 865 -3.12 -4.42 -42.59
C GLU A 865 -2.56 -5.75 -42.05
N PRO A 866 -2.28 -5.85 -40.73
CA PRO A 866 -1.74 -7.06 -40.12
C PRO A 866 -2.81 -8.15 -39.97
N ASP A 867 -2.40 -9.41 -40.11
CA ASP A 867 -3.25 -10.57 -39.81
C ASP A 867 -3.05 -11.03 -38.35
N PRO A 868 -4.08 -11.00 -37.49
CA PRO A 868 -3.99 -11.41 -36.09
C PRO A 868 -3.54 -12.87 -35.90
N ILE A 869 -3.91 -13.78 -36.80
CA ILE A 869 -3.59 -15.20 -36.65
C ILE A 869 -2.08 -15.42 -36.89
N ALA A 870 -1.54 -14.82 -37.94
CA ALA A 870 -0.11 -14.88 -38.24
C ALA A 870 0.74 -14.25 -37.12
N ALA A 871 0.25 -13.16 -36.52
CA ALA A 871 0.89 -12.49 -35.39
C ALA A 871 1.02 -13.38 -34.15
N VAL A 872 -0.02 -14.13 -33.79
CA VAL A 872 0.02 -15.05 -32.64
C VAL A 872 0.93 -16.25 -32.88
N GLN A 873 0.99 -16.74 -34.12
CA GLN A 873 1.88 -17.85 -34.48
C GLN A 873 3.36 -17.45 -34.50
N ALA A 874 3.68 -16.16 -34.60
CA ALA A 874 5.04 -15.67 -34.68
C ALA A 874 5.77 -15.75 -33.32
N GLY A 875 6.61 -16.77 -33.15
CA GLY A 875 7.43 -16.98 -31.94
C GLY A 875 6.95 -18.10 -31.02
N LEU A 876 5.88 -18.82 -31.40
CA LEU A 876 5.51 -20.09 -30.77
C LEU A 876 6.33 -21.22 -31.40
N ASP A 877 7.03 -21.99 -30.56
CA ASP A 877 7.67 -23.24 -30.99
C ASP A 877 6.61 -24.25 -31.43
N LYS A 878 6.80 -24.84 -32.62
CA LYS A 878 5.82 -25.76 -33.23
C LYS A 878 5.56 -27.04 -32.42
N ASP A 879 6.44 -27.38 -31.47
CA ASP A 879 6.38 -28.61 -30.68
C ASP A 879 6.01 -28.38 -29.19
N SER A 880 5.85 -27.13 -28.75
CA SER A 880 5.52 -26.83 -27.34
C SER A 880 4.03 -27.02 -27.10
N ARG A 881 3.66 -27.99 -26.25
CA ARG A 881 2.25 -28.24 -25.89
C ARG A 881 1.76 -27.17 -24.92
N VAL A 882 0.49 -26.78 -25.08
CA VAL A 882 -0.22 -25.82 -24.19
C VAL A 882 -0.22 -26.29 -22.71
N GLU A 883 -0.02 -27.59 -22.47
CA GLU A 883 0.07 -28.21 -21.15
C GLU A 883 1.35 -27.84 -20.35
N ASP A 884 2.38 -27.26 -20.99
CA ASP A 884 3.60 -26.78 -20.31
C ASP A 884 3.45 -25.37 -19.68
N GLN A 885 2.24 -24.77 -19.71
CA GLN A 885 1.99 -23.51 -19.00
C GLN A 885 1.95 -23.77 -17.49
N VAL A 886 3.10 -23.51 -16.85
CA VAL A 886 3.27 -23.77 -15.44
C VAL A 886 2.47 -22.80 -14.58
N PHE A 887 1.69 -23.36 -13.66
CA PHE A 887 1.03 -22.62 -12.59
C PHE A 887 2.09 -22.16 -11.57
N ASN A 888 2.08 -20.86 -11.25
CA ASN A 888 2.97 -20.14 -10.31
C ASN A 888 4.36 -19.72 -10.85
N GLN A 889 4.45 -18.49 -11.38
CA GLN A 889 5.70 -17.87 -11.81
C GLN A 889 6.57 -17.37 -10.64
N GLU A 890 5.96 -16.83 -9.57
CA GLU A 890 6.72 -16.20 -8.48
C GLU A 890 7.69 -17.16 -7.76
N PRO A 891 7.30 -18.40 -7.39
CA PRO A 891 8.23 -19.35 -6.77
C PRO A 891 9.38 -19.73 -7.71
N GLN A 892 9.12 -19.83 -9.02
CA GLN A 892 10.14 -20.17 -10.01
C GLN A 892 11.14 -19.05 -10.21
N GLU A 893 10.66 -17.81 -10.28
CA GLU A 893 11.53 -16.65 -10.34
C GLU A 893 12.40 -16.58 -9.08
N MET A 894 11.84 -16.82 -7.89
CA MET A 894 12.61 -16.85 -6.65
C MET A 894 13.68 -17.95 -6.64
N LEU A 895 13.34 -19.16 -7.10
CA LEU A 895 14.31 -20.25 -7.24
C LEU A 895 15.37 -19.96 -8.30
N SER A 896 15.02 -19.29 -9.40
CA SER A 896 15.96 -18.97 -10.48
C SER A 896 17.09 -18.04 -10.06
N ILE A 897 16.86 -17.23 -9.02
CA ILE A 897 17.85 -16.31 -8.45
C ILE A 897 18.79 -17.05 -7.47
N ALA A 898 18.38 -18.21 -6.95
CA ALA A 898 19.17 -18.96 -5.97
C ALA A 898 20.51 -19.43 -6.57
N PRO A 899 21.64 -19.27 -5.85
CA PRO A 899 22.94 -19.72 -6.32
C PRO A 899 22.94 -21.21 -6.67
N GLY A 900 23.34 -21.57 -7.90
CA GLY A 900 23.40 -22.95 -8.37
C GLY A 900 22.18 -23.41 -9.19
N VAL A 901 21.09 -22.63 -9.21
CA VAL A 901 19.94 -22.88 -10.09
C VAL A 901 20.23 -22.32 -11.49
N THR A 902 19.92 -23.10 -12.51
CA THR A 902 20.14 -22.81 -13.93
C THR A 902 18.85 -23.06 -14.72
N PRO A 903 18.67 -22.45 -15.91
CA PRO A 903 17.46 -22.63 -16.71
C PRO A 903 17.18 -24.09 -17.13
N GLN A 904 18.18 -24.96 -17.06
CA GLN A 904 18.05 -26.39 -17.38
C GLN A 904 17.64 -27.21 -16.16
N ASN A 905 18.26 -26.97 -15.00
CA ASN A 905 17.97 -27.73 -13.79
C ASN A 905 16.66 -27.31 -13.11
N ILE A 906 16.21 -26.07 -13.31
CA ILE A 906 14.99 -25.55 -12.67
C ILE A 906 13.76 -26.35 -13.07
N LYS A 907 13.71 -26.85 -14.31
CA LYS A 907 12.59 -27.66 -14.80
C LYS A 907 12.48 -28.98 -14.03
N SER A 908 13.60 -29.68 -13.84
CA SER A 908 13.65 -30.91 -13.03
C SER A 908 13.31 -30.62 -11.57
N LEU A 909 13.82 -29.51 -11.03
CA LEU A 909 13.60 -29.09 -9.64
C LEU A 909 12.11 -28.78 -9.37
N ILE A 910 11.41 -28.17 -10.33
CA ILE A 910 9.97 -27.88 -10.23
C ILE A 910 9.13 -29.17 -10.34
N LEU A 911 9.53 -30.11 -11.20
CA LEU A 911 8.80 -31.36 -11.39
C LEU A 911 8.92 -32.31 -10.20
N ASP A 912 10.09 -32.32 -9.56
CA ASP A 912 10.42 -33.25 -8.49
C ASP A 912 10.12 -32.71 -7.08
N THR A 913 9.81 -31.41 -6.91
CA THR A 913 9.54 -30.80 -5.59
C THR A 913 8.18 -30.10 -5.54
N GLU A 914 7.50 -30.18 -4.39
CA GLU A 914 6.17 -29.58 -4.24
C GLU A 914 6.25 -28.10 -3.88
N ASN A 915 7.22 -27.71 -3.03
CA ASN A 915 7.33 -26.37 -2.46
C ASN A 915 8.79 -25.93 -2.26
N ILE A 916 9.03 -24.62 -2.25
CA ILE A 916 10.37 -24.06 -1.96
C ILE A 916 10.85 -24.42 -0.55
N ARG A 917 9.94 -24.55 0.41
CA ARG A 917 10.27 -25.01 1.76
C ARG A 917 10.94 -26.38 1.74
N GLU A 918 10.51 -27.25 0.84
CA GLU A 918 11.09 -28.58 0.66
C GLU A 918 12.52 -28.46 0.13
N VAL A 919 12.72 -27.70 -0.94
CA VAL A 919 14.04 -27.41 -1.53
C VAL A 919 15.02 -26.85 -0.49
N ALA A 920 14.56 -25.93 0.37
CA ALA A 920 15.39 -25.33 1.41
C ALA A 920 15.81 -26.33 2.51
N ASN A 921 14.98 -27.35 2.78
CA ASN A 921 15.22 -28.35 3.83
C ASN A 921 15.87 -29.64 3.29
N MET A 922 15.96 -29.82 1.96
CA MET A 922 16.59 -30.99 1.34
C MET A 922 18.09 -31.06 1.64
N THR A 923 18.57 -32.28 1.85
CA THR A 923 20.01 -32.53 2.05
C THR A 923 20.80 -32.50 0.74
N GLU A 924 22.12 -32.28 0.80
CA GLU A 924 22.99 -32.28 -0.40
C GLU A 924 22.82 -33.56 -1.24
N LYS A 925 22.54 -34.71 -0.60
CA LYS A 925 22.35 -36.01 -1.26
C LYS A 925 21.03 -36.12 -2.02
N GLU A 926 19.99 -35.45 -1.56
CA GLU A 926 18.67 -35.43 -2.20
C GLU A 926 18.65 -34.46 -3.39
N LEU A 927 19.42 -33.37 -3.30
CA LEU A 927 19.56 -32.39 -4.38
C LEU A 927 20.54 -32.83 -5.49
N GLU A 928 21.53 -33.67 -5.17
CA GLU A 928 22.53 -34.17 -6.13
C GLU A 928 21.92 -34.83 -7.39
N PRO A 929 20.92 -35.74 -7.30
CA PRO A 929 20.32 -36.36 -8.48
C PRO A 929 19.50 -35.39 -9.35
N ILE A 930 18.96 -34.32 -8.77
CA ILE A 930 18.05 -33.37 -9.44
C ILE A 930 18.85 -32.27 -10.16
N VAL A 931 19.85 -31.71 -9.48
CA VAL A 931 20.53 -30.46 -9.88
C VAL A 931 22.01 -30.67 -10.20
N GLY A 932 22.58 -31.80 -9.78
CA GLY A 932 24.01 -32.08 -9.86
C GLY A 932 24.78 -31.61 -8.62
N ARG A 933 25.88 -32.30 -8.31
CA ARG A 933 26.65 -32.15 -7.05
C ARG A 933 27.13 -30.73 -6.74
N THR A 934 27.60 -29.99 -7.74
CA THR A 934 28.11 -28.62 -7.56
C THR A 934 27.00 -27.63 -7.25
N SER A 935 25.88 -27.73 -7.97
CA SER A 935 24.70 -26.90 -7.74
C SER A 935 24.01 -27.25 -6.42
N ALA A 936 23.91 -28.54 -6.09
CA ALA A 936 23.36 -29.02 -4.82
C ALA A 936 24.11 -28.42 -3.61
N ARG A 937 25.45 -28.37 -3.66
CA ARG A 937 26.25 -27.70 -2.61
C ARG A 937 25.98 -26.21 -2.48
N GLN A 938 25.83 -25.52 -3.61
CA GLN A 938 25.57 -24.07 -3.60
C GLN A 938 24.17 -23.77 -3.04
N ILE A 939 23.17 -24.54 -3.44
CA ILE A 939 21.79 -24.42 -2.97
C ILE A 939 21.72 -24.72 -1.46
N HIS A 940 22.23 -25.88 -1.02
CA HIS A 940 22.25 -26.26 0.39
C HIS A 940 23.06 -25.27 1.25
N GLY A 941 24.23 -24.86 0.75
CA GLY A 941 25.09 -23.89 1.43
C GLY A 941 24.48 -22.49 1.53
N PHE A 942 23.56 -22.12 0.63
CA PHE A 942 22.82 -20.86 0.72
C PHE A 942 21.70 -20.93 1.76
N PHE A 943 20.88 -21.98 1.75
CA PHE A 943 19.72 -22.10 2.66
C PHE A 943 20.10 -22.43 4.11
N ASN A 944 21.12 -23.26 4.33
CA ASN A 944 21.52 -23.70 5.68
C ASN A 944 22.63 -22.83 6.31
N ARG A 945 22.91 -21.66 5.73
CA ARG A 945 23.92 -20.76 6.26
C ARG A 945 23.43 -20.05 7.52
N ASN A 946 24.01 -20.39 8.67
CA ASN A 946 23.76 -19.67 9.90
C ASN A 946 24.72 -18.47 10.03
N VAL A 947 24.18 -17.26 10.07
CA VAL A 947 24.97 -16.01 10.27
C VAL A 947 25.23 -15.74 11.77
N MET A 948 24.59 -16.52 12.65
CA MET A 948 24.64 -16.37 14.11
C MET A 948 25.75 -17.17 14.78
N GLU A 949 26.19 -18.26 14.17
CA GLU A 949 27.28 -19.08 14.67
C GLU A 949 28.57 -18.60 14.01
N GLU A 950 29.56 -18.20 14.81
CA GLU A 950 30.92 -18.07 14.30
C GLU A 950 31.32 -19.47 13.81
N ASP A 951 31.74 -19.61 12.55
CA ASP A 951 32.33 -20.85 12.05
C ASP A 951 33.52 -21.21 12.96
N ASP A 952 33.30 -22.14 13.90
CA ASP A 952 34.35 -22.74 14.74
C ASP A 952 35.33 -23.59 13.90
#